data_AF-A0A954WNI9-F1
#
_entry.id   AF-A0A954WNI9-F1
#
_cell.length_a   1.000
_cell.length_b   1.000
_cell.length_c   1.000
_cell.angle_alpha   90.00
_cell.angle_beta   90.00
_cell.angle_gamma   90.00
#
_symmetry.space_group_name_H-M   'P 1'
#
loop_
_entity.id
_entity.type
_entity.pdbx_description
1 polymer ?
#
loop_
_entity_poly.entity_id
_entity_poly.type
_entity_poly.pdbx_seq_one_letter_code
_entity_poly.pdbx_strand_id
1 'polypeptide(L)'
;MFSNRDCRRVTQKTRARFSNTYGERLEPRLVLDGTVVFNEIMYNPLGDDSKTEWVELHNQMAVDIDLTGWRLADGVLFDFPDGTILAGGEYLVIANDVQTVEQSYGIENVFGPFEGSLSNAGEKLELRNHTNRLMSSVDYNDRGNWPVAADGGGVSLAKRHPQMATETASSWTYSEQVGGTPGAINFAERSGFTREQILNFDSEWKFDQSGRNLGEAWRAENFDDSAWQTGQGLFYDETSSLPGPKNTPLDRGFVTYYFRTTFEYSPADGGDPVGSAVRFNHIVDDGAVFYLNGVEVERFNMPAGAVEAATLADSSIRNGELVLSGGFDVSMLKPGLNSLAVEVHQDRVTSNDIVFGTELFIDRPIIPEAFAADDLSFSEIPAGGGDFWIELANAGDTPFDVSGFVIESSDGKRHVLGQKTIAPSGQISIDQAELGLSPEPDTKLYLYTPSRNRVLDAVVVEDSPQARGASADGDWQQPSTTTPGEPNVFDLHDEIVINEILYHDRPTYATAATFSTEEYLSYDHTWRFRQDGNAPGDNWQAAGFDDAAWSSGQGLFYNEAADLPGPKSTELDLGVLAYYFRTTFEWDSSTQTGELVLNHVVDDGAVFYLNGVEFSRFNMDDGVVDHTTEANSSVRNGVIVGPMVVPTELLVDGTNVLAVEVHQSSPGSNDVVFGVSLAVRTEVSPASPFAESEDEWIELYNRSDKPVDISGWRFNSGVQLTVPENTTLDAGEYVVAVRDAEAFRAQYPNVRILGQYEGVLSNSDERLRLVDNYGNTADEVHYYDGGYWPSYADGGGTSLELMDPYADNSQPTAWAASDESSRTEWQHYSYTKTVLPIVHDPPINFHEMVIGLLDAGELLLDNISVIEDPDGAAKELLQNGDFEQDAPASPAEKWRAVGTHRESQVVADPNKADNNVLHVVATGRSSYLSNHIETTLAGGARVVDGETYQISFDAKWVAGSPQFRTELYYKDAAKTNILKQSQLIGTPGARNSTAVDNMGPTLSELSHHPVVPASGDDVTIRVSASDPNGIANVTLHYIVDDRDSEFKTLPMTMDDDGTYIAQVPAQRNRDIVQFYVSATDSAGASTVYPPAGPDSRALYKVDNTFQRDNLRHDFAILMTDFDVQQLHLPINMMDNNRRGSTVIVDGQEVFYDVGTR
;
A
#
# COMPACT_ATOMS: atom_id res chain seq x y z
N MET A 1 37.78 19.17 14.50
CA MET A 1 39.04 18.98 13.73
C MET A 1 39.34 17.49 13.73
N PHE A 2 38.71 16.75 12.82
CA PHE A 2 38.98 15.32 12.59
C PHE A 2 38.97 15.08 11.07
N SER A 3 39.97 14.33 10.65
CA SER A 3 40.46 14.17 9.29
C SER A 3 39.78 12.99 8.60
N ASN A 4 39.40 13.19 7.35
CA ASN A 4 39.13 12.14 6.37
C ASN A 4 40.34 11.19 6.22
N ARG A 5 40.08 9.88 6.07
CA ARG A 5 40.77 8.96 5.14
C ARG A 5 40.01 7.63 5.00
N ASP A 6 39.63 7.37 3.74
CA ASP A 6 39.65 6.09 3.01
C ASP A 6 38.78 4.89 3.43
N CYS A 7 37.54 4.93 2.97
CA CYS A 7 36.94 4.04 1.97
C CYS A 7 37.56 2.64 1.72
N ARG A 8 36.84 1.58 2.13
CA ARG A 8 36.61 0.36 1.31
C ARG A 8 35.17 -0.11 1.49
N ARG A 9 34.31 0.21 0.51
CA ARG A 9 32.95 -0.31 0.36
C ARG A 9 33.03 -1.77 -0.10
N VAL A 10 32.55 -2.69 0.73
CA VAL A 10 31.98 -3.97 0.26
C VAL A 10 30.50 -3.70 0.01
N THR A 11 30.08 -3.80 -1.25
CA THR A 11 28.70 -3.62 -1.69
C THR A 11 27.85 -4.80 -1.23
N GLN A 12 27.09 -4.64 -0.14
CA GLN A 12 25.88 -5.42 0.10
C GLN A 12 24.68 -4.59 -0.37
N LYS A 13 24.10 -5.01 -1.50
CA LYS A 13 22.80 -4.53 -1.98
C LYS A 13 21.73 -5.03 -1.00
N THR A 14 21.33 -4.20 -0.06
CA THR A 14 20.09 -4.40 0.70
C THR A 14 19.07 -3.45 0.10
N ARG A 15 18.24 -3.95 -0.84
CA ARG A 15 17.03 -3.24 -1.25
C ARG A 15 16.08 -3.32 -0.04
N ALA A 16 15.91 -2.22 0.67
CA ALA A 16 14.77 -2.08 1.57
C ALA A 16 13.52 -1.97 0.68
N ARG A 17 12.72 -3.03 0.61
CA ARG A 17 11.36 -2.97 0.08
C ARG A 17 10.55 -2.10 1.04
N PHE A 18 10.06 -0.96 0.55
CA PHE A 18 9.00 -0.23 1.24
C PHE A 18 7.71 -1.00 0.98
N SER A 19 7.05 -1.42 2.06
CA SER A 19 5.77 -2.12 2.02
C SER A 19 4.67 -1.11 1.75
N ASN A 20 3.81 -1.42 0.76
CA ASN A 20 2.64 -0.64 0.38
C ASN A 20 1.68 -0.43 1.56
N THR A 21 1.11 0.77 1.64
CA THR A 21 0.13 1.22 2.64
C THR A 21 -1.26 0.67 2.28
N TYR A 22 -1.99 0.13 3.26
CA TYR A 22 -3.37 -0.37 3.09
C TYR A 22 -4.36 0.80 3.19
N GLY A 23 -5.26 0.97 2.22
CA GLY A 23 -6.42 1.88 2.28
C GLY A 23 -7.33 1.71 1.06
N GLU A 24 -8.65 1.80 1.21
CA GLU A 24 -9.64 1.89 0.11
C GLU A 24 -10.48 3.17 0.26
N ARG A 25 -10.79 3.94 -0.79
CA ARG A 25 -11.86 3.63 -1.78
C ARG A 25 -11.36 3.22 -3.19
N LEU A 26 -12.15 2.32 -3.81
CA LEU A 26 -12.08 1.73 -5.15
C LEU A 26 -12.12 2.75 -6.32
N GLU A 27 -11.16 2.68 -7.25
CA GLU A 27 -11.08 3.18 -8.65
C GLU A 27 -9.75 2.60 -9.27
N PRO A 28 -9.53 2.54 -10.61
CA PRO A 28 -8.27 2.05 -11.19
C PRO A 28 -7.12 2.90 -10.64
N ARG A 29 -6.26 2.27 -9.82
CA ARG A 29 -5.05 2.80 -9.19
C ARG A 29 -4.68 4.21 -9.67
N LEU A 30 -5.00 5.23 -8.85
CA LEU A 30 -4.25 6.49 -8.80
C LEU A 30 -2.86 6.23 -8.18
N VAL A 31 -2.09 5.33 -8.79
CA VAL A 31 -0.69 5.16 -8.43
C VAL A 31 0.04 6.38 -8.97
N LEU A 32 0.66 7.14 -8.07
CA LEU A 32 1.73 8.07 -8.42
C LEU A 32 2.87 7.24 -9.04
N ASP A 33 2.76 7.04 -10.35
CA ASP A 33 3.62 6.20 -11.18
C ASP A 33 5.06 6.75 -11.23
N GLY A 34 5.19 8.06 -11.05
CA GLY A 34 6.45 8.76 -10.87
C GLY A 34 6.22 10.24 -10.56
N THR A 35 7.25 10.95 -10.12
CA THR A 35 7.17 12.40 -9.84
C THR A 35 6.68 13.21 -11.05
N VAL A 36 7.06 12.80 -12.26
CA VAL A 36 6.64 13.40 -13.55
C VAL A 36 6.20 12.28 -14.47
N VAL A 37 5.01 12.41 -15.06
CA VAL A 37 4.33 11.37 -15.85
C VAL A 37 3.85 11.88 -17.20
N PHE A 38 3.60 10.99 -18.16
CA PHE A 38 2.83 11.34 -19.35
C PHE A 38 1.38 11.65 -18.97
N ASN A 39 0.81 12.72 -19.54
CA ASN A 39 -0.52 13.22 -19.21
C ASN A 39 -1.46 13.34 -20.42
N GLU A 40 -0.93 13.73 -21.58
CA GLU A 40 -1.71 13.90 -22.80
C GLU A 40 -0.83 13.68 -24.04
N ILE A 41 -1.36 13.04 -25.08
CA ILE A 41 -0.62 12.63 -26.28
C ILE A 41 -1.48 12.92 -27.52
N MET A 42 -1.01 13.82 -28.38
CA MET A 42 -1.61 14.10 -29.68
C MET A 42 -0.83 13.38 -30.78
N TYR A 43 -1.12 12.09 -30.99
CA TYR A 43 -0.37 11.25 -31.92
C TYR A 43 -0.93 11.26 -33.35
N ASN A 44 -2.21 11.57 -33.57
CA ASN A 44 -2.82 11.68 -34.90
C ASN A 44 -3.78 12.88 -34.96
N PRO A 45 -3.25 14.11 -35.07
CA PRO A 45 -4.04 15.34 -35.11
C PRO A 45 -4.84 15.49 -36.41
N LEU A 46 -5.86 16.37 -36.41
CA LEU A 46 -6.51 16.75 -37.67
C LEU A 46 -5.56 17.59 -38.54
N GLY A 47 -5.04 17.02 -39.62
CA GLY A 47 -4.34 17.78 -40.66
C GLY A 47 -2.99 17.20 -41.07
N ASP A 48 -1.92 17.97 -40.86
CA ASP A 48 -0.55 17.59 -41.21
C ASP A 48 0.19 17.15 -39.94
N ASP A 49 0.21 15.83 -39.71
CA ASP A 49 0.81 15.17 -38.54
C ASP A 49 2.28 15.59 -38.37
N SER A 50 2.99 15.86 -39.48
CA SER A 50 4.40 16.26 -39.47
C SER A 50 4.72 17.58 -38.76
N LYS A 51 3.69 18.30 -38.28
CA LYS A 51 3.85 19.61 -37.60
C LYS A 51 2.98 19.81 -36.35
N THR A 52 2.12 18.86 -36.02
CA THR A 52 1.10 19.07 -34.98
C THR A 52 1.02 17.96 -33.94
N GLU A 53 1.98 17.04 -33.94
CA GLU A 53 2.13 16.03 -32.90
C GLU A 53 2.83 16.62 -31.67
N TRP A 54 2.37 16.21 -30.50
CA TRP A 54 2.96 16.60 -29.23
C TRP A 54 2.66 15.59 -28.12
N VAL A 55 3.53 15.58 -27.12
CA VAL A 55 3.35 14.85 -25.85
C VAL A 55 3.40 15.84 -24.70
N GLU A 56 2.61 15.60 -23.67
CA GLU A 56 2.57 16.42 -22.47
C GLU A 56 2.99 15.62 -21.24
N LEU A 57 3.81 16.26 -20.40
CA LEU A 57 4.18 15.77 -19.09
C LEU A 57 3.49 16.58 -17.99
N HIS A 58 3.13 15.92 -16.90
CA HIS A 58 2.59 16.54 -15.69
C HIS A 58 3.46 16.21 -14.47
N ASN A 59 3.74 17.21 -13.65
CA ASN A 59 4.39 17.01 -12.34
C ASN A 59 3.35 16.75 -11.26
N GLN A 60 3.26 15.50 -10.81
CA GLN A 60 2.28 15.10 -9.80
C GLN A 60 2.63 15.59 -8.38
N MET A 61 3.79 16.23 -8.19
CA MET A 61 4.23 16.73 -6.89
C MET A 61 3.95 18.22 -6.73
N ALA A 62 3.79 18.69 -5.50
CA ALA A 62 3.72 20.12 -5.16
C ALA A 62 5.08 20.84 -5.15
N VAL A 63 6.16 20.20 -5.63
CA VAL A 63 7.52 20.77 -5.65
C VAL A 63 8.07 20.82 -7.06
N ASP A 64 8.85 21.86 -7.35
CA ASP A 64 9.55 22.04 -8.61
C ASP A 64 10.54 20.90 -8.87
N ILE A 65 10.50 20.35 -10.09
CA ILE A 65 11.37 19.26 -10.53
C ILE A 65 12.33 19.74 -11.60
N ASP A 66 13.62 19.53 -11.35
CA ASP A 66 14.69 19.79 -12.31
C ASP A 66 14.82 18.63 -13.29
N LEU A 67 14.46 18.89 -14.55
CA LEU A 67 14.53 17.96 -15.67
C LEU A 67 15.90 17.99 -16.37
N THR A 68 16.90 18.67 -15.82
CA THR A 68 18.27 18.71 -16.37
C THR A 68 18.80 17.29 -16.63
N GLY A 69 19.14 17.00 -17.88
CA GLY A 69 19.66 15.71 -18.31
C GLY A 69 18.63 14.58 -18.37
N TRP A 70 17.34 14.86 -18.18
CA TRP A 70 16.27 13.92 -18.49
C TRP A 70 16.07 13.82 -20.01
N ARG A 71 15.37 12.78 -20.45
CA ARG A 71 15.05 12.58 -21.86
C ARG A 71 13.77 11.78 -22.09
N LEU A 72 13.11 12.06 -23.21
CA LEU A 72 12.20 11.13 -23.88
C LEU A 72 13.01 10.09 -24.66
N ALA A 73 12.56 8.84 -24.61
CA ALA A 73 13.18 7.71 -25.27
C ALA A 73 12.12 6.77 -25.88
N ASP A 74 12.61 5.87 -26.74
CA ASP A 74 11.82 4.90 -27.52
C ASP A 74 11.11 5.55 -28.72
N GLY A 75 9.78 5.66 -28.74
CA GLY A 75 9.01 6.16 -29.90
C GLY A 75 9.45 7.54 -30.41
N VAL A 76 9.65 8.50 -29.50
CA VAL A 76 10.23 9.81 -29.82
C VAL A 76 11.40 10.15 -28.90
N LEU A 77 12.39 10.89 -29.42
CA LEU A 77 13.61 11.24 -28.70
C LEU A 77 13.69 12.74 -28.44
N PHE A 78 13.92 13.13 -27.19
CA PHE A 78 14.13 14.52 -26.82
C PHE A 78 14.97 14.62 -25.55
N ASP A 79 16.10 15.33 -25.60
CA ASP A 79 16.91 15.62 -24.41
C ASP A 79 16.52 17.00 -23.84
N PHE A 80 16.15 17.04 -22.56
CA PHE A 80 15.76 18.30 -21.92
C PHE A 80 16.98 19.22 -21.70
N PRO A 81 16.91 20.51 -22.08
CA PRO A 81 17.99 21.46 -21.84
C PRO A 81 18.34 21.62 -20.35
N ASP A 82 19.61 21.90 -20.05
CA ASP A 82 20.05 22.22 -18.68
C ASP A 82 19.26 23.41 -18.11
N GLY A 83 18.79 23.27 -16.87
CA GLY A 83 17.99 24.26 -16.17
C GLY A 83 16.50 24.23 -16.50
N THR A 84 16.01 23.20 -17.18
CA THR A 84 14.57 23.00 -17.37
C THR A 84 13.91 22.61 -16.06
N ILE A 85 13.07 23.50 -15.51
CA ILE A 85 12.31 23.26 -14.29
C ILE A 85 10.84 23.10 -14.64
N LEU A 86 10.25 21.98 -14.23
CA LEU A 86 8.81 21.79 -14.25
C LEU A 86 8.27 22.06 -12.84
N ALA A 87 7.54 23.15 -12.67
CA ALA A 87 7.03 23.55 -11.36
C ALA A 87 6.00 22.53 -10.80
N GLY A 88 5.78 22.56 -9.49
CA GLY A 88 4.84 21.65 -8.83
C GLY A 88 3.41 21.78 -9.38
N GLY A 89 2.79 20.67 -9.79
CA GLY A 89 1.43 20.66 -10.36
C GLY A 89 1.28 21.23 -11.78
N GLU A 90 2.38 21.60 -12.43
CA GLU A 90 2.36 22.22 -13.76
C GLU A 90 2.54 21.19 -14.90
N TYR A 91 2.20 21.63 -16.11
CA TYR A 91 2.23 20.85 -17.35
C TYR A 91 3.34 21.33 -18.29
N LEU A 92 3.90 20.41 -19.08
CA LEU A 92 4.98 20.69 -20.03
C LEU A 92 4.73 19.98 -21.36
N VAL A 93 4.65 20.74 -22.45
CA VAL A 93 4.39 20.20 -23.80
C VAL A 93 5.71 20.06 -24.57
N ILE A 94 5.89 18.93 -25.24
CA ILE A 94 7.01 18.65 -26.14
C ILE A 94 6.44 18.29 -27.53
N ALA A 95 6.78 19.07 -28.55
CA ALA A 95 6.18 19.00 -29.89
C ALA A 95 7.18 18.65 -31.00
N ASN A 96 6.70 18.16 -32.14
CA ASN A 96 7.51 17.97 -33.34
C ASN A 96 7.79 19.29 -34.12
N ASP A 97 6.91 20.29 -34.00
CA ASP A 97 7.10 21.66 -34.48
C ASP A 97 6.56 22.67 -33.45
N VAL A 98 7.49 23.20 -32.65
CA VAL A 98 7.20 24.13 -31.53
C VAL A 98 6.35 25.32 -31.99
N GLN A 99 6.75 25.98 -33.08
CA GLN A 99 6.11 27.21 -33.52
C GLN A 99 4.67 26.95 -34.00
N THR A 100 4.43 25.80 -34.63
CA THR A 100 3.09 25.43 -35.12
C THR A 100 2.16 25.06 -33.97
N VAL A 101 2.66 24.34 -32.96
CA VAL A 101 1.87 23.98 -31.76
C VAL A 101 1.55 25.21 -30.92
N GLU A 102 2.52 26.10 -30.65
CA GLU A 102 2.28 27.37 -29.95
C GLU A 102 1.18 28.21 -30.64
N GLN A 103 1.21 28.29 -31.97
CA GLN A 103 0.23 29.06 -32.74
C GLN A 103 -1.14 28.39 -32.82
N SER A 104 -1.19 27.06 -32.94
CA SER A 104 -2.43 26.30 -33.06
C SER A 104 -3.23 26.31 -31.76
N TYR A 105 -2.55 26.25 -30.61
CA TYR A 105 -3.20 26.12 -29.30
C TYR A 105 -3.10 27.36 -28.41
N GLY A 106 -2.31 28.37 -28.79
CA GLY A 106 -2.20 29.63 -28.04
C GLY A 106 -1.42 29.50 -26.72
N ILE A 107 -0.40 28.64 -26.69
CA ILE A 107 0.44 28.35 -25.52
C ILE A 107 1.88 28.82 -25.73
N GLU A 108 2.62 29.09 -24.64
CA GLU A 108 3.99 29.67 -24.70
C GLU A 108 5.09 28.73 -24.14
N ASN A 109 4.75 27.65 -23.43
CA ASN A 109 5.71 26.77 -22.75
C ASN A 109 5.89 25.42 -23.48
N VAL A 110 6.32 25.48 -24.76
CA VAL A 110 6.47 24.30 -25.63
C VAL A 110 7.95 24.03 -25.91
N PHE A 111 8.38 22.79 -25.68
CA PHE A 111 9.72 22.28 -25.99
C PHE A 111 9.71 21.47 -27.29
N GLY A 112 10.88 21.31 -27.90
CA GLY A 112 11.05 20.54 -29.14
C GLY A 112 12.11 21.15 -30.07
N PRO A 113 12.19 20.69 -31.33
CA PRO A 113 11.46 19.53 -31.85
C PRO A 113 11.97 18.23 -31.23
N PHE A 114 11.08 17.28 -30.91
CA PHE A 114 11.52 15.90 -30.68
C PHE A 114 11.95 15.24 -32.00
N GLU A 115 12.86 14.26 -31.95
CA GLU A 115 13.24 13.44 -33.11
C GLU A 115 12.32 12.22 -33.22
N GLY A 116 11.92 11.87 -34.43
CA GLY A 116 10.94 10.81 -34.70
C GLY A 116 9.57 11.38 -35.11
N SER A 117 8.55 10.53 -35.08
CA SER A 117 7.14 10.87 -35.28
C SER A 117 6.32 9.92 -34.43
N LEU A 118 5.20 10.39 -33.89
CA LEU A 118 4.34 9.50 -33.13
C LEU A 118 3.66 8.48 -34.06
N SER A 119 3.51 7.23 -33.60
CA SER A 119 2.86 6.18 -34.38
C SER A 119 1.33 6.28 -34.26
N ASN A 120 0.65 6.43 -35.40
CA ASN A 120 -0.82 6.42 -35.48
C ASN A 120 -1.43 5.04 -35.17
N ALA A 121 -0.63 3.98 -35.10
CA ALA A 121 -1.07 2.64 -34.74
C ALA A 121 -0.71 2.25 -33.29
N GLY A 122 -0.19 3.20 -32.51
CA GLY A 122 0.37 2.93 -31.18
C GLY A 122 1.87 2.69 -31.18
N GLU A 123 2.50 3.00 -30.04
CA GLU A 123 3.90 2.71 -29.72
C GLU A 123 4.19 2.93 -28.23
N LYS A 124 5.40 2.54 -27.83
CA LYS A 124 5.92 2.78 -26.49
C LYS A 124 6.67 4.11 -26.39
N LEU A 125 6.33 4.89 -25.37
CA LEU A 125 7.05 6.09 -24.93
C LEU A 125 7.67 5.87 -23.55
N GLU A 126 8.87 6.40 -23.35
CA GLU A 126 9.58 6.34 -22.06
C GLU A 126 10.12 7.70 -21.65
N LEU A 127 9.89 8.08 -20.39
CA LEU A 127 10.55 9.21 -19.75
C LEU A 127 11.68 8.69 -18.85
N ARG A 128 12.91 9.14 -19.08
CA ARG A 128 14.10 8.70 -18.32
C ARG A 128 14.82 9.88 -17.70
N ASN A 129 15.21 9.75 -16.43
CA ASN A 129 15.94 10.80 -15.73
C ASN A 129 17.44 10.83 -16.09
N HIS A 130 18.18 11.78 -15.50
CA HIS A 130 19.62 11.99 -15.72
C HIS A 130 20.53 10.79 -15.34
N THR A 131 20.03 9.80 -14.59
CA THR A 131 20.73 8.53 -14.29
C THR A 131 20.29 7.37 -15.19
N ASN A 132 19.48 7.65 -16.20
CA ASN A 132 18.83 6.69 -17.09
C ASN A 132 17.80 5.77 -16.39
N ARG A 133 17.29 6.16 -15.21
CA ARG A 133 16.17 5.48 -14.54
C ARG A 133 14.87 5.82 -15.27
N LEU A 134 14.04 4.80 -15.52
CA LEU A 134 12.69 4.96 -16.05
C LEU A 134 11.82 5.67 -15.00
N MET A 135 11.15 6.74 -15.41
CA MET A 135 10.30 7.57 -14.55
C MET A 135 8.81 7.40 -14.87
N SER A 136 8.46 7.22 -16.14
CA SER A 136 7.10 6.96 -16.61
C SER A 136 7.19 6.27 -17.98
N SER A 137 6.24 5.39 -18.29
CA SER A 137 6.13 4.72 -19.59
C SER A 137 4.67 4.56 -19.98
N VAL A 138 4.41 4.58 -21.28
CA VAL A 138 3.08 4.27 -21.84
C VAL A 138 3.29 3.53 -23.16
N ASP A 139 2.56 2.43 -23.35
CA ASP A 139 2.50 1.68 -24.60
C ASP A 139 1.08 1.82 -25.16
N TYR A 140 0.84 2.97 -25.81
CA TYR A 140 -0.50 3.34 -26.25
C TYR A 140 -0.87 2.64 -27.55
N ASN A 141 -2.17 2.51 -27.83
CA ASN A 141 -2.68 1.92 -29.06
C ASN A 141 -3.85 2.73 -29.65
N ASP A 142 -4.26 2.40 -30.88
CA ASP A 142 -5.37 3.05 -31.61
C ASP A 142 -6.68 2.24 -31.57
N ARG A 143 -6.66 1.10 -30.86
CA ARG A 143 -7.76 0.12 -30.76
C ARG A 143 -7.72 -0.68 -29.45
N GLY A 144 -8.65 -1.62 -29.30
CA GLY A 144 -8.76 -2.48 -28.12
C GLY A 144 -9.32 -1.68 -26.94
N ASN A 145 -8.65 -1.73 -25.79
CA ASN A 145 -9.05 -0.95 -24.61
C ASN A 145 -8.65 0.55 -24.73
N TRP A 146 -7.94 0.94 -25.79
CA TRP A 146 -7.54 2.32 -26.02
C TRP A 146 -8.60 3.11 -26.81
N PRO A 147 -8.74 4.42 -26.57
CA PRO A 147 -9.81 5.22 -27.18
C PRO A 147 -9.57 5.52 -28.67
N VAL A 148 -10.48 5.03 -29.51
CA VAL A 148 -10.42 5.16 -30.98
C VAL A 148 -10.47 6.62 -31.44
N ALA A 149 -11.18 7.50 -30.71
CA ALA A 149 -11.39 8.88 -31.10
C ALA A 149 -10.09 9.69 -31.21
N ALA A 150 -9.07 9.33 -30.42
CA ALA A 150 -7.75 9.98 -30.44
C ALA A 150 -6.95 9.69 -31.71
N ASP A 151 -7.31 8.66 -32.48
CA ASP A 151 -6.67 8.36 -33.75
C ASP A 151 -7.34 9.14 -34.89
N GLY A 152 -6.90 10.36 -35.17
CA GLY A 152 -7.34 11.11 -36.35
C GLY A 152 -8.68 11.84 -36.20
N GLY A 153 -9.37 11.69 -35.05
CA GLY A 153 -10.56 12.47 -34.70
C GLY A 153 -10.26 13.92 -34.30
N GLY A 154 -8.97 14.25 -34.17
CA GLY A 154 -8.47 15.56 -33.76
C GLY A 154 -8.52 15.84 -32.27
N VAL A 155 -9.05 14.93 -31.48
CA VAL A 155 -8.91 14.89 -30.02
C VAL A 155 -7.60 14.16 -29.67
N SER A 156 -6.97 14.51 -28.56
CA SER A 156 -5.76 13.83 -28.05
C SER A 156 -6.15 12.65 -27.19
N LEU A 157 -5.21 11.72 -27.02
CA LEU A 157 -5.25 10.72 -25.96
C LEU A 157 -4.92 11.41 -24.64
N ALA A 158 -5.89 11.53 -23.75
CA ALA A 158 -5.83 12.31 -22.52
C ALA A 158 -6.06 11.44 -21.30
N LYS A 159 -5.23 11.59 -20.28
CA LYS A 159 -5.36 10.86 -19.03
C LYS A 159 -6.60 11.34 -18.27
N ARG A 160 -7.48 10.42 -17.86
CA ARG A 160 -8.77 10.72 -17.19
C ARG A 160 -8.58 11.51 -15.91
N HIS A 161 -7.53 11.19 -15.16
CA HIS A 161 -7.11 11.94 -14.00
C HIS A 161 -5.58 11.99 -13.94
N PRO A 162 -4.95 13.15 -13.68
CA PRO A 162 -3.50 13.29 -13.73
C PRO A 162 -2.76 12.37 -12.75
N GLN A 163 -3.43 11.86 -11.71
CA GLN A 163 -2.86 10.93 -10.73
C GLN A 163 -3.02 9.44 -11.07
N MET A 164 -3.71 9.06 -12.17
CA MET A 164 -3.86 7.65 -12.58
C MET A 164 -2.52 7.01 -12.96
N ALA A 165 -2.44 5.68 -12.95
CA ALA A 165 -1.30 4.96 -13.51
C ALA A 165 -1.12 5.29 -15.01
N THR A 166 0.12 5.41 -15.50
CA THR A 166 0.37 5.78 -16.91
C THR A 166 0.25 4.57 -17.84
N GLU A 167 0.62 3.38 -17.38
CA GLU A 167 0.75 2.18 -18.21
C GLU A 167 -0.60 1.58 -18.66
N THR A 168 -1.66 1.76 -17.86
CA THR A 168 -2.95 1.09 -18.08
C THR A 168 -3.87 1.90 -18.99
N ALA A 169 -4.40 1.28 -20.05
CA ALA A 169 -5.33 1.93 -20.98
C ALA A 169 -6.58 2.53 -20.31
N SER A 170 -7.08 1.94 -19.21
CA SER A 170 -8.24 2.44 -18.46
C SER A 170 -8.00 3.83 -17.85
N SER A 171 -6.74 4.19 -17.59
CA SER A 171 -6.36 5.52 -17.12
C SER A 171 -6.51 6.62 -18.18
N TRP A 172 -6.70 6.23 -19.43
CA TRP A 172 -6.75 7.12 -20.58
C TRP A 172 -8.14 7.14 -21.22
N THR A 173 -8.45 8.28 -21.82
CA THR A 173 -9.60 8.53 -22.67
C THR A 173 -9.18 9.50 -23.77
N TYR A 174 -10.11 10.09 -24.50
CA TYR A 174 -9.84 11.20 -25.42
C TYR A 174 -10.25 12.55 -24.83
N SER A 175 -9.58 13.62 -25.25
CA SER A 175 -9.92 14.98 -24.82
C SER A 175 -11.35 15.37 -25.20
N GLU A 176 -12.04 16.15 -24.35
CA GLU A 176 -13.43 16.56 -24.61
C GLU A 176 -13.58 17.44 -25.87
N GLN A 177 -12.51 18.16 -26.20
CA GLN A 177 -12.45 19.10 -27.31
C GLN A 177 -11.40 18.68 -28.33
N VAL A 178 -11.71 18.93 -29.60
CA VAL A 178 -10.76 18.82 -30.71
C VAL A 178 -9.60 19.78 -30.45
N GLY A 179 -8.38 19.25 -30.51
CA GLY A 179 -7.13 19.95 -30.24
C GLY A 179 -6.53 19.66 -28.86
N GLY A 180 -7.25 18.95 -27.98
CA GLY A 180 -6.74 18.63 -26.66
C GLY A 180 -6.75 19.79 -25.67
N THR A 181 -6.05 19.59 -24.56
CA THR A 181 -5.88 20.57 -23.48
C THR A 181 -4.41 20.89 -23.18
N PRO A 182 -3.55 21.10 -24.21
CA PRO A 182 -2.12 21.24 -23.98
C PRO A 182 -1.82 22.44 -23.06
N GLY A 183 -1.03 22.19 -22.02
CA GLY A 183 -0.67 23.13 -20.96
C GLY A 183 -1.73 23.32 -19.87
N ALA A 184 -2.77 22.47 -19.81
CA ALA A 184 -3.88 22.62 -18.87
C ALA A 184 -4.39 21.25 -18.36
N ILE A 185 -5.31 21.30 -17.39
CA ILE A 185 -5.97 20.08 -16.88
C ILE A 185 -6.88 19.45 -17.95
N ASN A 186 -6.76 18.13 -18.15
CA ASN A 186 -7.50 17.38 -19.19
C ASN A 186 -9.02 17.42 -19.00
N PHE A 187 -9.45 17.18 -17.76
CA PHE A 187 -10.85 17.10 -17.37
C PHE A 187 -10.99 17.87 -16.06
N ALA A 188 -11.56 19.08 -16.11
CA ALA A 188 -11.92 19.79 -14.88
C ALA A 188 -12.93 18.94 -14.09
N GLU A 189 -12.81 18.89 -12.76
CA GLU A 189 -13.72 18.07 -11.95
C GLU A 189 -15.19 18.39 -12.27
N ARG A 190 -15.89 17.36 -12.75
CA ARG A 190 -17.28 17.41 -13.19
C ARG A 190 -18.28 17.43 -12.02
N SER A 191 -17.77 17.44 -10.78
CA SER A 191 -18.50 17.60 -9.53
C SER A 191 -17.82 18.68 -8.69
N GLY A 192 -18.49 19.81 -8.46
CA GLY A 192 -17.93 20.90 -7.68
C GLY A 192 -18.80 22.15 -7.69
N PHE A 193 -18.29 23.23 -7.09
CA PHE A 193 -18.93 24.54 -7.11
C PHE A 193 -18.02 25.53 -7.86
N THR A 194 -18.60 26.36 -8.72
CA THR A 194 -17.96 27.60 -9.14
C THR A 194 -18.12 28.63 -8.02
N ARG A 195 -17.03 29.30 -7.62
CA ARG A 195 -17.05 30.32 -6.58
C ARG A 195 -16.97 31.72 -7.19
N GLU A 196 -18.00 32.53 -6.98
CA GLU A 196 -18.02 33.95 -7.34
C GLU A 196 -17.79 34.81 -6.09
N GLN A 197 -16.71 35.61 -6.08
CA GLN A 197 -16.43 36.55 -5.00
C GLN A 197 -17.29 37.82 -5.14
N ILE A 198 -18.06 38.15 -4.10
CA ILE A 198 -19.00 39.28 -4.07
C ILE A 198 -18.48 40.44 -3.22
N LEU A 199 -17.94 40.14 -2.03
CA LEU A 199 -17.30 41.12 -1.15
C LEU A 199 -15.94 40.58 -0.73
N ASN A 200 -14.95 41.47 -0.68
CA ASN A 200 -13.63 41.17 -0.13
C ASN A 200 -13.49 41.79 1.26
N PHE A 201 -12.49 41.34 2.01
CA PHE A 201 -12.12 41.99 3.27
C PHE A 201 -11.81 43.48 3.12
N ASP A 202 -11.40 43.94 1.92
CA ASP A 202 -11.10 45.34 1.61
C ASP A 202 -12.23 46.13 0.95
N SER A 203 -13.44 45.53 0.85
CA SER A 203 -14.62 46.22 0.34
C SER A 203 -14.95 47.48 1.15
N GLU A 204 -15.58 48.46 0.49
CA GLU A 204 -16.00 49.71 1.12
C GLU A 204 -17.30 49.50 1.93
N TRP A 205 -17.32 50.06 3.15
CA TRP A 205 -18.46 50.03 4.04
C TRP A 205 -18.81 51.43 4.55
N LYS A 206 -20.10 51.65 4.78
CA LYS A 206 -20.61 52.70 5.65
C LYS A 206 -20.60 52.19 7.08
N PHE A 207 -20.20 53.03 8.03
CA PHE A 207 -20.18 52.64 9.44
C PHE A 207 -20.58 53.77 10.40
N ASP A 208 -21.19 53.38 11.53
CA ASP A 208 -21.49 54.24 12.67
C ASP A 208 -20.78 53.68 13.91
N GLN A 209 -19.84 54.46 14.43
CA GLN A 209 -19.10 54.20 15.66
C GLN A 209 -19.48 55.20 16.76
N SER A 210 -20.75 55.61 16.83
CA SER A 210 -21.22 56.57 17.85
C SER A 210 -21.62 55.90 19.16
N GLY A 211 -21.74 54.57 19.18
CA GLY A 211 -22.23 53.76 20.31
C GLY A 211 -23.70 54.01 20.67
N ARG A 212 -24.47 54.69 19.80
CA ARG A 212 -25.89 54.97 20.04
C ARG A 212 -26.74 53.77 19.68
N ASN A 213 -27.88 53.61 20.35
CA ASN A 213 -28.89 52.65 19.93
C ASN A 213 -29.63 53.18 18.69
N LEU A 214 -29.46 52.52 17.55
CA LEU A 214 -30.09 52.89 16.27
C LEU A 214 -31.44 52.20 16.04
N GLY A 215 -31.88 51.34 16.96
CA GLY A 215 -33.08 50.52 16.83
C GLY A 215 -32.96 49.50 15.70
N GLU A 216 -34.08 49.11 15.09
CA GLU A 216 -34.10 48.09 14.02
C GLU A 216 -34.17 48.68 12.60
N ALA A 217 -34.32 50.00 12.46
CA ALA A 217 -34.57 50.62 11.16
C ALA A 217 -33.31 50.65 10.27
N TRP A 218 -32.11 50.62 10.86
CA TRP A 218 -30.84 50.76 10.14
C TRP A 218 -30.47 49.52 9.31
N ARG A 219 -30.92 48.33 9.71
CA ARG A 219 -30.72 47.08 8.96
C ARG A 219 -31.62 46.97 7.73
N ALA A 220 -32.62 47.84 7.58
CA ALA A 220 -33.52 47.81 6.43
C ALA A 220 -32.80 48.19 5.13
N GLU A 221 -33.15 47.51 4.04
CA GLU A 221 -32.58 47.71 2.70
C GLU A 221 -32.57 49.18 2.25
N ASN A 222 -33.65 49.92 2.53
CA ASN A 222 -33.84 51.31 2.09
C ASN A 222 -33.45 52.35 3.16
N PHE A 223 -32.65 51.98 4.16
CA PHE A 223 -32.16 52.91 5.16
C PHE A 223 -31.20 53.94 4.55
N ASP A 224 -31.39 55.22 4.89
CA ASP A 224 -30.53 56.34 4.48
C ASP A 224 -29.34 56.46 5.43
N ASP A 225 -28.21 55.88 5.03
CA ASP A 225 -26.92 55.95 5.72
C ASP A 225 -25.99 57.02 5.11
N SER A 226 -26.52 57.98 4.34
CA SER A 226 -25.69 59.02 3.70
C SER A 226 -24.90 59.89 4.71
N ALA A 227 -25.33 59.90 5.98
CA ALA A 227 -24.66 60.59 7.07
C ALA A 227 -23.57 59.74 7.78
N TRP A 228 -23.45 58.45 7.48
CA TRP A 228 -22.48 57.55 8.10
C TRP A 228 -21.07 57.76 7.52
N GLN A 229 -20.06 57.38 8.31
CA GLN A 229 -18.67 57.41 7.86
C GLN A 229 -18.46 56.32 6.81
N THR A 230 -17.44 56.47 5.97
CA THR A 230 -17.10 55.52 4.90
C THR A 230 -15.66 55.09 5.07
N GLY A 231 -15.38 53.80 4.95
CA GLY A 231 -14.04 53.24 5.04
C GLY A 231 -13.94 51.89 4.36
N GLN A 232 -12.74 51.47 3.99
CA GLN A 232 -12.49 50.11 3.52
C GLN A 232 -12.29 49.19 4.72
N GLY A 233 -12.87 47.99 4.68
CA GLY A 233 -12.42 46.92 5.58
C GLY A 233 -10.94 46.63 5.32
N LEU A 234 -10.19 46.02 6.21
CA LEU A 234 -10.54 45.54 7.52
C LEU A 234 -10.54 46.71 8.53
N PHE A 235 -11.60 46.81 9.35
CA PHE A 235 -11.76 47.83 10.39
C PHE A 235 -11.11 47.38 11.69
N TYR A 236 -10.30 48.24 12.32
CA TYR A 236 -9.47 47.81 13.44
C TYR A 236 -9.22 48.89 14.50
N ASP A 237 -9.07 48.45 15.74
CA ASP A 237 -8.19 49.06 16.72
C ASP A 237 -7.51 47.93 17.52
N GLU A 238 -6.65 47.19 16.82
CA GLU A 238 -5.92 46.02 17.35
C GLU A 238 -4.43 46.10 16.99
N THR A 239 -3.56 45.55 17.84
CA THR A 239 -2.09 45.55 17.67
C THR A 239 -1.52 44.27 17.06
N SER A 240 -2.22 43.14 17.14
CA SER A 240 -1.84 41.84 16.59
C SER A 240 -1.88 41.79 15.06
N SER A 241 -1.18 40.85 14.45
CA SER A 241 -1.28 40.62 13.00
C SER A 241 -2.64 40.04 12.66
N LEU A 242 -3.33 40.63 11.67
CA LEU A 242 -4.62 40.14 11.18
C LEU A 242 -4.45 39.48 9.81
N PRO A 243 -5.31 38.51 9.44
CA PRO A 243 -5.26 37.81 8.15
C PRO A 243 -5.37 38.71 6.91
N GLY A 244 -5.87 39.94 7.04
CA GLY A 244 -5.99 40.93 5.96
C GLY A 244 -5.37 42.30 6.29
N PRO A 245 -5.20 43.19 5.29
CA PRO A 245 -4.64 44.52 5.49
C PRO A 245 -5.54 45.39 6.38
N LYS A 246 -4.94 46.01 7.41
CA LYS A 246 -5.60 46.94 8.34
C LYS A 246 -5.83 48.31 7.67
N ASN A 247 -7.05 48.54 7.18
CA ASN A 247 -7.32 49.70 6.31
C ASN A 247 -7.99 50.87 7.06
N THR A 248 -9.04 50.62 7.84
CA THR A 248 -9.78 51.71 8.52
C THR A 248 -9.68 51.61 10.04
N PRO A 249 -9.06 52.59 10.73
CA PRO A 249 -9.02 52.60 12.19
C PRO A 249 -10.39 52.96 12.80
N LEU A 250 -10.74 52.35 13.94
CA LEU A 250 -11.93 52.64 14.73
C LEU A 250 -11.59 53.26 16.09
N ASP A 251 -12.51 54.04 16.65
CA ASP A 251 -12.43 54.56 18.01
C ASP A 251 -13.00 53.52 19.01
N ARG A 252 -12.25 53.22 20.08
CA ARG A 252 -12.70 52.36 21.19
C ARG A 252 -13.69 53.05 22.13
N GLY A 253 -14.40 52.25 22.92
CA GLY A 253 -15.22 52.70 24.04
C GLY A 253 -16.74 52.56 23.83
N PHE A 254 -17.14 51.82 22.81
CA PHE A 254 -18.54 51.51 22.52
C PHE A 254 -18.78 50.01 22.63
N VAL A 255 -19.98 49.62 23.07
CA VAL A 255 -20.38 48.21 23.04
C VAL A 255 -20.70 47.78 21.62
N THR A 256 -21.42 48.61 20.86
CA THR A 256 -21.91 48.26 19.52
C THR A 256 -21.37 49.19 18.44
N TYR A 257 -20.96 48.59 17.33
CA TYR A 257 -20.54 49.24 16.10
C TYR A 257 -21.44 48.74 14.95
N TYR A 258 -21.89 49.64 14.08
CA TYR A 258 -22.78 49.28 12.98
C TYR A 258 -22.09 49.48 11.64
N PHE A 259 -22.25 48.50 10.74
CA PHE A 259 -21.66 48.49 9.41
C PHE A 259 -22.75 48.20 8.38
N ARG A 260 -22.67 48.86 7.22
CA ARG A 260 -23.54 48.60 6.07
C ARG A 260 -22.76 48.67 4.78
N THR A 261 -23.05 47.77 3.85
CA THR A 261 -22.61 47.87 2.47
C THR A 261 -23.73 47.38 1.54
N THR A 262 -23.52 47.60 0.25
CA THR A 262 -24.40 47.11 -0.81
C THR A 262 -23.58 46.41 -1.88
N PHE A 263 -24.13 45.36 -2.45
CA PHE A 263 -23.52 44.63 -3.55
C PHE A 263 -24.58 44.26 -4.58
N GLU A 264 -24.16 44.10 -5.83
CA GLU A 264 -25.02 43.63 -6.91
C GLU A 264 -24.94 42.11 -7.00
N TYR A 265 -26.07 41.44 -7.19
CA TYR A 265 -26.16 40.01 -7.44
C TYR A 265 -26.85 39.77 -8.78
N SER A 266 -26.20 39.02 -9.66
CA SER A 266 -26.78 38.57 -10.92
C SER A 266 -26.98 37.06 -10.87
N PRO A 267 -28.21 36.55 -11.00
CA PRO A 267 -28.45 35.12 -11.14
C PRO A 267 -27.79 34.57 -12.42
N ALA A 268 -27.43 33.29 -12.42
CA ALA A 268 -27.01 32.60 -13.64
C ALA A 268 -28.12 32.60 -14.73
N ASP A 269 -27.72 32.45 -15.99
CA ASP A 269 -28.66 32.28 -17.11
C ASP A 269 -29.51 31.02 -16.87
N GLY A 270 -30.83 31.17 -16.78
CA GLY A 270 -31.76 30.09 -16.41
C GLY A 270 -32.09 29.97 -14.91
N GLY A 271 -31.43 30.76 -14.06
CA GLY A 271 -31.55 30.71 -12.60
C GLY A 271 -30.39 29.97 -11.95
N ASP A 272 -30.11 30.26 -10.68
CA ASP A 272 -29.02 29.58 -9.95
C ASP A 272 -29.39 28.10 -9.68
N PRO A 273 -28.45 27.16 -9.88
CA PRO A 273 -28.61 25.74 -9.60
C PRO A 273 -29.15 25.41 -8.20
N VAL A 274 -29.95 24.34 -8.09
CA VAL A 274 -30.35 23.77 -6.79
C VAL A 274 -29.10 23.35 -6.03
N GLY A 275 -28.94 23.83 -4.79
CA GLY A 275 -27.73 23.65 -3.98
C GLY A 275 -26.76 24.84 -4.01
N SER A 276 -27.04 25.90 -4.78
CA SER A 276 -26.27 27.14 -4.71
C SER A 276 -26.38 27.81 -3.34
N ALA A 277 -25.24 28.20 -2.77
CA ALA A 277 -25.17 28.77 -1.44
C ALA A 277 -24.31 30.03 -1.41
N VAL A 278 -24.75 31.01 -0.62
CA VAL A 278 -23.93 32.15 -0.23
C VAL A 278 -23.10 31.73 0.98
N ARG A 279 -21.81 31.99 0.92
CA ARG A 279 -20.85 31.73 1.98
C ARG A 279 -20.17 33.04 2.37
N PHE A 280 -19.85 33.20 3.64
CA PHE A 280 -19.06 34.34 4.07
C PHE A 280 -18.04 33.92 5.11
N ASN A 281 -16.89 34.58 5.06
CA ASN A 281 -15.90 34.51 6.11
C ASN A 281 -15.90 35.84 6.85
N HIS A 282 -15.58 35.80 8.14
CA HIS A 282 -15.48 37.02 8.93
C HIS A 282 -14.30 37.00 9.91
N ILE A 283 -13.83 38.20 10.21
CA ILE A 283 -12.89 38.48 11.29
C ILE A 283 -13.63 39.44 12.21
N VAL A 284 -14.15 38.88 13.29
CA VAL A 284 -14.87 39.60 14.33
C VAL A 284 -14.03 39.50 15.59
N ASP A 285 -14.02 40.57 16.36
CA ASP A 285 -13.49 40.58 17.71
C ASP A 285 -14.42 39.75 18.61
N ASP A 286 -15.25 40.34 19.46
CA ASP A 286 -16.06 39.53 20.36
C ASP A 286 -17.29 38.88 19.69
N GLY A 287 -18.32 39.63 19.29
CA GLY A 287 -19.55 39.04 18.72
C GLY A 287 -20.18 39.89 17.61
N ALA A 288 -20.99 39.28 16.76
CA ALA A 288 -21.66 39.99 15.66
C ALA A 288 -23.01 39.36 15.29
N VAL A 289 -23.89 40.19 14.71
CA VAL A 289 -25.14 39.76 14.06
C VAL A 289 -25.16 40.32 12.64
N PHE A 290 -25.40 39.43 11.66
CA PHE A 290 -25.41 39.74 10.25
C PHE A 290 -26.84 39.78 9.72
N TYR A 291 -27.17 40.82 8.96
CA TYR A 291 -28.48 41.05 8.36
C TYR A 291 -28.36 41.22 6.85
N LEU A 292 -29.05 40.37 6.09
CA LEU A 292 -29.20 40.50 4.65
C LEU A 292 -30.58 41.07 4.34
N ASN A 293 -30.64 42.21 3.64
CA ASN A 293 -31.88 42.87 3.24
C ASN A 293 -32.87 43.08 4.41
N GLY A 294 -32.35 43.26 5.63
CA GLY A 294 -33.13 43.45 6.86
C GLY A 294 -33.54 42.17 7.60
N VAL A 295 -33.14 40.99 7.12
CA VAL A 295 -33.37 39.69 7.75
C VAL A 295 -32.08 39.19 8.39
N GLU A 296 -32.14 38.71 9.63
CA GLU A 296 -30.98 38.10 10.31
C GLU A 296 -30.61 36.79 9.60
N VAL A 297 -29.35 36.68 9.17
CA VAL A 297 -28.84 35.50 8.43
C VAL A 297 -27.77 34.72 9.20
N GLU A 298 -27.06 35.37 10.12
CA GLU A 298 -26.06 34.73 10.98
C GLU A 298 -25.91 35.48 12.30
N ARG A 299 -25.56 34.73 13.33
CA ARG A 299 -25.14 35.26 14.63
C ARG A 299 -23.87 34.56 15.12
N PHE A 300 -22.83 35.33 15.41
CA PHE A 300 -21.56 34.84 15.95
C PHE A 300 -21.33 35.33 17.39
N ASN A 301 -21.10 34.41 18.32
CA ASN A 301 -20.76 34.68 19.73
C ASN A 301 -21.68 35.71 20.43
N MET A 302 -22.99 35.64 20.16
CA MET A 302 -24.02 36.53 20.72
C MET A 302 -25.15 35.73 21.36
N PRO A 303 -25.72 36.20 22.49
CA PRO A 303 -26.74 35.46 23.23
C PRO A 303 -28.02 35.29 22.42
N ALA A 304 -28.75 34.20 22.62
CA ALA A 304 -30.05 33.98 21.99
C ALA A 304 -31.12 35.03 22.40
N GLY A 305 -32.02 35.39 21.48
CA GLY A 305 -33.08 36.37 21.72
C GLY A 305 -32.83 37.73 21.07
N ALA A 306 -33.56 38.75 21.51
CA ALA A 306 -33.45 40.11 20.97
C ALA A 306 -32.11 40.76 21.37
N VAL A 307 -31.41 41.31 20.39
CA VAL A 307 -30.14 42.04 20.56
C VAL A 307 -30.43 43.54 20.54
N GLU A 308 -29.94 44.25 21.55
CA GLU A 308 -29.98 45.72 21.63
C GLU A 308 -28.55 46.27 21.70
N ALA A 309 -28.36 47.57 21.48
CA ALA A 309 -27.04 48.22 21.48
C ALA A 309 -26.22 48.12 22.80
N ALA A 310 -26.80 47.58 23.87
CA ALA A 310 -26.13 47.34 25.14
C ALA A 310 -25.90 45.83 25.42
N THR A 311 -26.41 44.95 24.55
CA THR A 311 -26.17 43.51 24.62
C THR A 311 -24.68 43.24 24.42
N LEU A 312 -24.10 42.41 25.27
CA LEU A 312 -22.70 42.01 25.21
C LEU A 312 -22.58 40.68 24.47
N ALA A 313 -21.42 40.44 23.86
CA ALA A 313 -21.04 39.12 23.35
C ALA A 313 -20.97 38.09 24.49
N ASP A 314 -21.17 36.80 24.17
CA ASP A 314 -21.20 35.72 25.16
C ASP A 314 -19.82 35.46 25.79
N SER A 315 -18.74 35.74 25.05
CA SER A 315 -17.36 35.56 25.49
C SER A 315 -16.39 36.53 24.81
N SER A 316 -15.22 36.74 25.42
CA SER A 316 -14.15 37.53 24.78
C SER A 316 -13.39 36.70 23.76
N ILE A 317 -13.14 37.23 22.57
CA ILE A 317 -12.20 36.66 21.60
C ILE A 317 -10.90 37.46 21.67
N ARG A 318 -9.77 36.76 21.79
CA ARG A 318 -8.52 37.39 22.24
C ARG A 318 -7.70 38.04 21.12
N ASN A 319 -7.91 37.59 19.89
CA ASN A 319 -7.39 38.17 18.66
C ASN A 319 -8.42 37.87 17.56
N GLY A 320 -8.71 38.82 16.68
CA GLY A 320 -9.54 38.54 15.50
C GLY A 320 -8.89 37.45 14.63
N GLU A 321 -9.43 36.25 14.67
CA GLU A 321 -9.04 35.12 13.81
C GLU A 321 -10.00 35.00 12.63
N LEU A 322 -9.53 34.43 11.52
CA LEU A 322 -10.41 34.12 10.38
C LEU A 322 -11.36 33.00 10.81
N VAL A 323 -12.65 33.32 10.90
CA VAL A 323 -13.68 32.33 11.17
C VAL A 323 -14.38 32.02 9.86
N LEU A 324 -14.29 30.75 9.46
CA LEU A 324 -15.10 30.19 8.39
C LEU A 324 -16.52 30.05 8.95
N SER A 325 -17.42 30.92 8.51
CA SER A 325 -18.79 30.96 9.00
C SER A 325 -19.68 30.11 8.09
N GLY A 326 -20.84 29.70 8.59
CA GLY A 326 -21.84 28.99 7.78
C GLY A 326 -22.29 29.79 6.56
N GLY A 327 -23.12 29.18 5.71
CA GLY A 327 -23.72 29.83 4.55
C GLY A 327 -25.24 29.96 4.69
N PHE A 328 -25.85 30.72 3.79
CA PHE A 328 -27.29 30.76 3.62
C PHE A 328 -27.69 30.55 2.15
N ASP A 329 -28.93 30.14 1.93
CA ASP A 329 -29.44 29.81 0.61
C ASP A 329 -29.47 31.03 -0.31
N VAL A 330 -29.06 30.86 -1.56
CA VAL A 330 -28.99 31.96 -2.55
C VAL A 330 -30.35 32.61 -2.84
N SER A 331 -31.46 31.91 -2.55
CA SER A 331 -32.82 32.45 -2.64
C SER A 331 -33.09 33.64 -1.70
N MET A 332 -32.23 33.88 -0.71
CA MET A 332 -32.29 35.07 0.14
C MET A 332 -31.79 36.35 -0.57
N LEU A 333 -31.06 36.22 -1.67
CA LEU A 333 -30.62 37.34 -2.51
C LEU A 333 -31.71 37.77 -3.49
N LYS A 334 -31.75 39.06 -3.80
CA LYS A 334 -32.60 39.65 -4.83
C LYS A 334 -31.79 39.92 -6.08
N PRO A 335 -32.26 39.58 -7.29
CA PRO A 335 -31.59 40.01 -8.51
C PRO A 335 -31.39 41.54 -8.52
N GLY A 336 -30.15 41.97 -8.71
CA GLY A 336 -29.71 43.35 -8.58
C GLY A 336 -29.15 43.69 -7.19
N LEU A 337 -29.43 44.91 -6.72
CA LEU A 337 -28.84 45.46 -5.51
C LEU A 337 -29.36 44.77 -4.23
N ASN A 338 -28.42 44.34 -3.38
CA ASN A 338 -28.65 43.80 -2.03
C ASN A 338 -27.91 44.63 -0.99
N SER A 339 -28.38 44.59 0.26
CA SER A 339 -27.73 45.26 1.40
C SER A 339 -27.32 44.26 2.46
N LEU A 340 -26.05 44.31 2.87
CA LEU A 340 -25.53 43.60 4.04
C LEU A 340 -25.30 44.61 5.16
N ALA A 341 -25.87 44.34 6.32
CA ALA A 341 -25.79 45.16 7.51
C ALA A 341 -25.31 44.31 8.69
N VAL A 342 -24.38 44.82 9.51
CA VAL A 342 -23.76 44.06 10.60
C VAL A 342 -23.69 44.92 11.84
N GLU A 343 -24.09 44.37 12.99
CA GLU A 343 -23.80 44.96 14.30
C GLU A 343 -22.75 44.10 15.01
N VAL A 344 -21.65 44.73 15.40
CA VAL A 344 -20.55 44.09 16.13
C VAL A 344 -20.61 44.55 17.58
N HIS A 345 -20.59 43.59 18.49
CA HIS A 345 -20.77 43.77 19.92
C HIS A 345 -19.53 43.31 20.68
N GLN A 346 -19.12 44.13 21.64
CA GLN A 346 -18.02 43.85 22.56
C GLN A 346 -18.51 43.02 23.76
N ASP A 347 -17.62 42.21 24.36
CA ASP A 347 -17.91 41.39 25.55
C ASP A 347 -18.06 42.25 26.82
N ARG A 348 -17.52 43.47 26.80
CA ARG A 348 -17.59 44.45 27.89
C ARG A 348 -17.48 45.88 27.38
N VAL A 349 -18.03 46.83 28.15
CA VAL A 349 -18.04 48.28 27.83
C VAL A 349 -16.63 48.88 27.71
N THR A 350 -15.62 48.26 28.29
CA THR A 350 -14.22 48.71 28.29
C THR A 350 -13.32 47.73 27.54
N SER A 351 -13.79 47.15 26.43
CA SER A 351 -12.92 46.33 25.59
C SER A 351 -11.69 47.12 25.14
N ASN A 352 -10.58 46.40 24.97
CA ASN A 352 -9.30 47.01 24.65
C ASN A 352 -8.98 46.92 23.15
N ASP A 353 -9.93 46.47 22.34
CA ASP A 353 -9.79 46.20 20.91
C ASP A 353 -11.17 46.23 20.23
N ILE A 354 -11.15 46.26 18.90
CA ILE A 354 -12.31 46.08 18.02
C ILE A 354 -11.78 45.71 16.65
N VAL A 355 -12.37 44.68 16.04
CA VAL A 355 -12.05 44.21 14.71
C VAL A 355 -13.32 43.83 13.97
N PHE A 356 -13.44 44.29 12.72
CA PHE A 356 -14.47 43.83 11.81
C PHE A 356 -13.92 43.75 10.38
N GLY A 357 -14.07 42.58 9.77
CA GLY A 357 -13.91 42.38 8.34
C GLY A 357 -14.76 41.19 7.91
N THR A 358 -15.30 41.23 6.70
CA THR A 358 -16.00 40.10 6.12
C THR A 358 -15.81 40.08 4.61
N GLU A 359 -15.81 38.88 4.06
CA GLU A 359 -15.88 38.61 2.63
C GLU A 359 -17.08 37.69 2.36
N LEU A 360 -17.63 37.77 1.16
CA LEU A 360 -18.84 37.08 0.73
C LEU A 360 -18.59 36.45 -0.63
N PHE A 361 -18.97 35.20 -0.81
CA PHE A 361 -18.89 34.49 -2.08
C PHE A 361 -20.15 33.65 -2.33
N ILE A 362 -20.46 33.40 -3.60
CA ILE A 362 -21.53 32.51 -4.03
C ILE A 362 -20.90 31.25 -4.61
N ASP A 363 -21.19 30.11 -4.01
CA ASP A 363 -20.83 28.80 -4.52
C ASP A 363 -22.02 28.26 -5.35
N ARG A 364 -21.84 28.11 -6.67
CA ARG A 364 -22.84 27.51 -7.56
C ARG A 364 -22.41 26.12 -7.99
N PRO A 365 -23.21 25.07 -7.74
CA PRO A 365 -22.98 23.75 -8.30
C PRO A 365 -22.71 23.85 -9.80
N ILE A 366 -21.68 23.15 -10.25
CA ILE A 366 -21.47 22.93 -11.68
C ILE A 366 -22.61 22.01 -12.12
N ILE A 367 -23.63 22.59 -12.78
CA ILE A 367 -24.60 21.85 -13.59
C ILE A 367 -24.21 22.07 -15.06
N PRO A 368 -23.48 21.14 -15.69
CA PRO A 368 -23.16 21.27 -17.10
C PRO A 368 -24.40 21.24 -17.98
N GLU A 369 -24.58 22.30 -18.80
CA GLU A 369 -25.33 22.21 -20.07
C GLU A 369 -24.73 21.14 -21.02
N ALA A 370 -23.54 20.59 -20.71
CA ALA A 370 -22.79 19.63 -21.51
C ALA A 370 -23.36 18.19 -21.49
N PHE A 371 -24.15 17.80 -20.48
CA PHE A 371 -24.55 16.40 -20.30
C PHE A 371 -25.40 15.83 -21.43
N ALA A 372 -26.31 16.61 -22.00
CA ALA A 372 -27.22 16.09 -23.02
C ALA A 372 -26.44 15.52 -24.22
N ALA A 373 -25.33 16.15 -24.64
CA ALA A 373 -24.57 15.69 -25.80
C ALA A 373 -23.78 14.40 -25.55
N ASP A 374 -23.44 14.10 -24.29
CA ASP A 374 -22.70 12.89 -23.92
C ASP A 374 -23.63 11.66 -23.84
N ASP A 375 -24.95 11.88 -23.86
CA ASP A 375 -25.96 10.81 -23.92
C ASP A 375 -26.06 10.15 -25.32
N LEU A 376 -25.44 10.73 -26.36
CA LEU A 376 -25.50 10.21 -27.73
C LEU A 376 -24.23 9.44 -28.12
N SER A 377 -24.38 8.16 -28.48
CA SER A 377 -23.28 7.28 -28.88
C SER A 377 -23.64 6.37 -30.05
N PHE A 378 -22.63 5.73 -30.66
CA PHE A 378 -22.86 4.59 -31.55
C PHE A 378 -23.29 3.37 -30.72
N SER A 379 -24.37 2.71 -31.16
CA SER A 379 -24.93 1.55 -30.45
C SER A 379 -24.67 0.23 -31.17
N GLU A 380 -24.80 0.23 -32.51
CA GLU A 380 -24.63 -0.98 -33.32
C GLU A 380 -24.12 -0.62 -34.72
N ILE A 381 -23.18 -1.41 -35.24
CA ILE A 381 -22.68 -1.34 -36.62
C ILE A 381 -22.51 -2.75 -37.21
N PRO A 382 -22.82 -2.95 -38.51
CA PRO A 382 -22.54 -4.21 -39.19
C PRO A 382 -21.05 -4.32 -39.54
N ALA A 383 -20.64 -5.51 -39.98
CA ALA A 383 -19.34 -5.70 -40.62
C ALA A 383 -19.13 -4.74 -41.79
N GLY A 384 -17.87 -4.32 -42.01
CA GLY A 384 -17.49 -3.42 -43.10
C GLY A 384 -17.79 -3.98 -44.50
N GLY A 385 -18.10 -3.08 -45.43
CA GLY A 385 -18.54 -3.39 -46.81
C GLY A 385 -20.05 -3.69 -46.93
N GLY A 386 -20.54 -3.88 -48.16
CA GLY A 386 -21.94 -4.27 -48.42
C GLY A 386 -23.00 -3.19 -48.12
N ASP A 387 -24.16 -3.63 -47.61
CA ASP A 387 -25.31 -2.80 -47.19
C ASP A 387 -25.05 -2.22 -45.79
N PHE A 388 -24.19 -1.20 -45.72
CA PHE A 388 -23.74 -0.62 -44.45
C PHE A 388 -24.83 0.23 -43.76
N TRP A 389 -24.76 0.38 -42.43
CA TRP A 389 -25.63 1.27 -41.67
C TRP A 389 -24.97 1.57 -40.33
N ILE A 390 -25.48 2.58 -39.61
CA ILE A 390 -25.10 2.84 -38.22
C ILE A 390 -26.35 2.92 -37.37
N GLU A 391 -26.22 2.60 -36.10
CA GLU A 391 -27.22 2.91 -35.10
C GLU A 391 -26.67 3.86 -34.04
N LEU A 392 -27.49 4.84 -33.69
CA LEU A 392 -27.22 5.80 -32.63
C LEU A 392 -28.20 5.58 -31.48
N ALA A 393 -27.70 5.60 -30.25
CA ALA A 393 -28.51 5.49 -29.04
C ALA A 393 -28.46 6.78 -28.22
N ASN A 394 -29.56 7.06 -27.53
CA ASN A 394 -29.67 8.10 -26.52
C ASN A 394 -29.77 7.43 -25.15
N ALA A 395 -28.70 7.50 -24.36
CA ALA A 395 -28.65 6.95 -23.00
C ALA A 395 -29.38 7.82 -21.97
N GLY A 396 -29.69 9.07 -22.32
CA GLY A 396 -30.33 10.04 -21.44
C GLY A 396 -31.80 9.73 -21.16
N ASP A 397 -32.31 10.38 -20.12
CA ASP A 397 -33.71 10.29 -19.67
C ASP A 397 -34.66 11.27 -20.38
N THR A 398 -34.12 12.11 -21.29
CA THR A 398 -34.86 13.06 -22.11
C THR A 398 -34.69 12.80 -23.61
N PRO A 399 -35.66 13.17 -24.49
CA PRO A 399 -35.50 13.01 -25.93
C PRO A 399 -34.34 13.84 -26.50
N PHE A 400 -33.52 13.25 -27.36
CA PHE A 400 -32.32 13.88 -27.92
C PHE A 400 -32.47 14.25 -29.41
N ASP A 401 -32.24 15.51 -29.78
CA ASP A 401 -32.26 15.98 -31.18
C ASP A 401 -30.86 15.86 -31.83
N VAL A 402 -30.73 14.96 -32.80
CA VAL A 402 -29.45 14.70 -33.50
C VAL A 402 -29.25 15.58 -34.74
N SER A 403 -30.14 16.55 -34.98
CA SER A 403 -30.06 17.43 -36.15
C SER A 403 -28.71 18.15 -36.23
N GLY A 404 -28.02 18.03 -37.37
CA GLY A 404 -26.78 18.75 -37.65
C GLY A 404 -25.51 18.11 -37.09
N PHE A 405 -25.61 17.03 -36.30
CA PHE A 405 -24.45 16.23 -35.89
C PHE A 405 -23.80 15.58 -37.12
N VAL A 406 -22.50 15.30 -37.04
CA VAL A 406 -21.71 14.88 -38.21
C VAL A 406 -21.09 13.51 -37.98
N ILE A 407 -21.33 12.60 -38.93
CA ILE A 407 -20.60 11.32 -39.03
C ILE A 407 -19.50 11.50 -40.07
N GLU A 408 -18.27 11.17 -39.70
CA GLU A 408 -17.12 11.24 -40.60
C GLU A 408 -16.30 9.96 -40.52
N SER A 409 -15.83 9.48 -41.67
CA SER A 409 -14.91 8.35 -41.75
C SER A 409 -13.45 8.81 -41.88
N SER A 410 -12.51 7.98 -41.43
CA SER A 410 -11.07 8.26 -41.54
C SER A 410 -10.55 8.43 -42.97
N ASP A 411 -11.31 7.97 -43.98
CA ASP A 411 -11.03 8.24 -45.41
C ASP A 411 -11.53 9.63 -45.89
N GLY A 412 -12.09 10.44 -44.98
CA GLY A 412 -12.48 11.83 -45.19
C GLY A 412 -13.90 12.04 -45.75
N LYS A 413 -14.73 10.99 -45.84
CA LYS A 413 -16.14 11.15 -46.22
C LYS A 413 -16.98 11.60 -45.02
N ARG A 414 -17.94 12.49 -45.26
CA ARG A 414 -18.75 13.14 -44.22
C ARG A 414 -20.22 13.09 -44.54
N HIS A 415 -21.03 12.89 -43.50
CA HIS A 415 -22.48 12.96 -43.52
C HIS A 415 -22.97 13.86 -42.39
N VAL A 416 -23.90 14.78 -42.68
CA VAL A 416 -24.54 15.65 -41.67
C VAL A 416 -25.96 15.14 -41.44
N LEU A 417 -26.28 14.80 -40.20
CA LEU A 417 -27.56 14.23 -39.83
C LEU A 417 -28.71 15.22 -40.06
N GLY A 418 -29.76 14.72 -40.72
CA GLY A 418 -31.00 15.45 -40.94
C GLY A 418 -31.84 15.61 -39.66
N GLN A 419 -33.04 16.17 -39.79
CA GLN A 419 -33.91 16.35 -38.63
C GLN A 419 -34.45 15.01 -38.08
N LYS A 420 -33.94 14.60 -36.92
CA LYS A 420 -34.35 13.38 -36.21
C LYS A 420 -34.25 13.59 -34.69
N THR A 421 -35.09 12.89 -33.95
CA THR A 421 -35.07 12.89 -32.48
C THR A 421 -35.12 11.45 -31.98
N ILE A 422 -34.26 11.11 -31.03
CA ILE A 422 -34.22 9.81 -30.37
C ILE A 422 -34.97 9.93 -29.03
N ALA A 423 -35.82 8.97 -28.70
CA ALA A 423 -36.50 8.95 -27.41
C ALA A 423 -35.51 8.70 -26.25
N PRO A 424 -35.86 9.02 -24.99
CA PRO A 424 -35.08 8.58 -23.83
C PRO A 424 -34.82 7.08 -23.88
N SER A 425 -33.58 6.66 -23.59
CA SER A 425 -33.15 5.26 -23.68
C SER A 425 -33.50 4.57 -25.02
N GLY A 426 -33.61 5.36 -26.09
CA GLY A 426 -34.03 4.91 -27.41
C GLY A 426 -32.86 4.85 -28.39
N GLN A 427 -33.10 4.28 -29.58
CA GLN A 427 -32.11 4.16 -30.64
C GLN A 427 -32.72 4.41 -32.03
N ILE A 428 -31.88 4.78 -33.00
CA ILE A 428 -32.26 4.94 -34.41
C ILE A 428 -31.20 4.33 -35.34
N SER A 429 -31.66 3.54 -36.33
CA SER A 429 -30.80 3.08 -37.41
C SER A 429 -30.84 4.03 -38.61
N ILE A 430 -29.67 4.22 -39.25
CA ILE A 430 -29.47 5.07 -40.42
C ILE A 430 -28.79 4.23 -41.50
N ASP A 431 -29.51 4.00 -42.60
CA ASP A 431 -29.04 3.14 -43.68
C ASP A 431 -27.98 3.80 -44.59
N GLN A 432 -27.30 2.98 -45.39
CA GLN A 432 -26.31 3.42 -46.38
C GLN A 432 -26.83 4.49 -47.35
N ALA A 433 -28.11 4.44 -47.72
CA ALA A 433 -28.68 5.35 -48.70
C ALA A 433 -28.79 6.78 -48.13
N GLU A 434 -29.07 6.89 -46.83
CA GLU A 434 -29.02 8.15 -46.09
C GLU A 434 -27.58 8.57 -45.79
N LEU A 435 -26.75 7.67 -45.23
CA LEU A 435 -25.38 7.98 -44.83
C LEU A 435 -24.49 8.40 -46.02
N GLY A 436 -24.63 7.72 -47.15
CA GLY A 436 -23.70 7.85 -48.28
C GLY A 436 -22.28 7.32 -47.97
N LEU A 437 -22.14 6.51 -46.92
CA LEU A 437 -20.89 5.89 -46.46
C LEU A 437 -20.92 4.37 -46.68
N SER A 438 -19.77 3.80 -47.02
CA SER A 438 -19.56 2.36 -47.17
C SER A 438 -18.12 2.03 -46.73
N PRO A 439 -17.83 2.16 -45.43
CA PRO A 439 -16.50 1.88 -44.91
C PRO A 439 -16.13 0.41 -45.13
N GLU A 440 -14.88 0.14 -45.48
CA GLU A 440 -14.28 -1.20 -45.42
C GLU A 440 -13.79 -1.46 -43.98
N PRO A 441 -13.53 -2.72 -43.58
CA PRO A 441 -12.87 -3.01 -42.31
C PRO A 441 -11.60 -2.17 -42.10
N ASP A 442 -11.28 -1.86 -40.84
CA ASP A 442 -10.24 -0.92 -40.37
C ASP A 442 -10.55 0.58 -40.60
N THR A 443 -11.68 0.94 -41.22
CA THR A 443 -12.11 2.35 -41.32
C THR A 443 -12.65 2.82 -39.97
N LYS A 444 -12.19 3.99 -39.49
CA LYS A 444 -12.72 4.60 -38.26
C LYS A 444 -13.89 5.52 -38.60
N LEU A 445 -14.93 5.51 -37.76
CA LEU A 445 -16.05 6.45 -37.81
C LEU A 445 -16.02 7.33 -36.56
N TYR A 446 -16.27 8.62 -36.73
CA TYR A 446 -16.34 9.61 -35.66
C TYR A 446 -17.71 10.29 -35.68
N LEU A 447 -18.31 10.44 -34.51
CA LEU A 447 -19.53 11.21 -34.28
C LEU A 447 -19.15 12.56 -33.68
N TYR A 448 -19.34 13.65 -34.43
CA TYR A 448 -19.04 15.01 -33.99
C TYR A 448 -20.30 15.81 -33.67
N THR A 449 -20.13 16.78 -32.77
CA THR A 449 -21.09 17.88 -32.59
C THR A 449 -21.27 18.67 -33.90
N PRO A 450 -22.38 19.43 -34.06
CA PRO A 450 -22.61 20.21 -35.28
C PRO A 450 -21.49 21.22 -35.62
N SER A 451 -20.79 21.74 -34.61
CA SER A 451 -19.64 22.64 -34.77
C SER A 451 -18.33 21.93 -35.10
N ARG A 452 -18.28 20.58 -35.00
CA ARG A 452 -17.06 19.75 -35.13
C ARG A 452 -15.92 20.19 -34.22
N ASN A 453 -16.26 20.75 -33.06
CA ASN A 453 -15.28 21.12 -32.01
C ASN A 453 -15.17 20.06 -30.91
N ARG A 454 -16.02 19.02 -30.93
CA ARG A 454 -16.00 17.88 -30.02
C ARG A 454 -16.31 16.60 -30.77
N VAL A 455 -15.64 15.51 -30.39
CA VAL A 455 -16.01 14.13 -30.76
C VAL A 455 -16.82 13.57 -29.60
N LEU A 456 -18.00 13.02 -29.88
CA LEU A 456 -18.84 12.37 -28.88
C LEU A 456 -18.51 10.89 -28.74
N ASP A 457 -18.34 10.19 -29.85
CA ASP A 457 -18.00 8.77 -29.88
C ASP A 457 -17.23 8.43 -31.16
N ALA A 458 -16.48 7.34 -31.14
CA ALA A 458 -15.77 6.82 -32.30
C ALA A 458 -15.70 5.29 -32.27
N VAL A 459 -15.68 4.69 -33.46
CA VAL A 459 -15.64 3.23 -33.61
C VAL A 459 -14.80 2.81 -34.80
N VAL A 460 -14.03 1.74 -34.65
CA VAL A 460 -13.37 1.05 -35.77
C VAL A 460 -14.38 0.09 -36.38
N VAL A 461 -14.61 0.18 -37.70
CA VAL A 461 -15.44 -0.77 -38.43
C VAL A 461 -14.65 -2.07 -38.59
N GLU A 462 -15.16 -3.16 -38.01
CA GLU A 462 -14.53 -4.48 -38.07
C GLU A 462 -15.05 -5.33 -39.23
N ASP A 463 -14.47 -6.52 -39.42
CA ASP A 463 -14.94 -7.54 -40.38
C ASP A 463 -16.15 -8.34 -39.88
N SER A 464 -16.61 -8.03 -38.67
CA SER A 464 -17.73 -8.63 -37.94
C SER A 464 -18.61 -7.54 -37.34
N PRO A 465 -19.91 -7.82 -37.07
CA PRO A 465 -20.79 -6.86 -36.42
C PRO A 465 -20.33 -6.51 -35.00
N GLN A 466 -20.62 -5.29 -34.56
CA GLN A 466 -20.31 -4.80 -33.22
C GLN A 466 -21.53 -4.10 -32.64
N ALA A 467 -21.80 -4.31 -31.36
CA ALA A 467 -22.91 -3.70 -30.64
C ALA A 467 -22.53 -3.39 -29.17
N ARG A 468 -23.16 -2.38 -28.56
CA ARG A 468 -23.03 -2.06 -27.13
C ARG A 468 -24.26 -2.53 -26.35
N GLY A 469 -24.09 -2.83 -25.06
CA GLY A 469 -25.19 -3.15 -24.13
C GLY A 469 -26.12 -1.95 -23.85
N ALA A 470 -27.13 -2.13 -23.00
CA ALA A 470 -28.15 -1.10 -22.71
C ALA A 470 -27.66 0.11 -21.88
N SER A 471 -26.41 0.13 -21.41
CA SER A 471 -25.81 1.22 -20.62
C SER A 471 -24.85 2.09 -21.44
N ALA A 472 -24.69 3.36 -21.04
CA ALA A 472 -23.86 4.36 -21.71
C ALA A 472 -22.37 4.00 -21.78
N ASP A 473 -21.86 3.26 -20.78
CA ASP A 473 -20.44 2.88 -20.72
C ASP A 473 -20.10 1.65 -21.58
N GLY A 474 -21.10 1.00 -22.19
CA GLY A 474 -21.03 -0.39 -22.69
C GLY A 474 -19.93 -0.65 -23.71
N ASP A 475 -18.96 -1.49 -23.35
CA ASP A 475 -17.93 -2.01 -24.24
C ASP A 475 -18.51 -2.59 -25.54
N TRP A 476 -17.79 -2.41 -26.64
CA TRP A 476 -18.14 -3.05 -27.91
C TRP A 476 -18.05 -4.57 -27.77
N GLN A 477 -19.15 -5.26 -28.05
CA GLN A 477 -19.30 -6.71 -28.05
C GLN A 477 -19.73 -7.19 -29.44
N GLN A 478 -19.54 -8.47 -29.73
CA GLN A 478 -20.07 -9.09 -30.94
C GLN A 478 -21.49 -9.61 -30.70
N PRO A 479 -22.52 -9.03 -31.35
CA PRO A 479 -23.89 -9.48 -31.19
C PRO A 479 -24.14 -10.83 -31.88
N SER A 480 -25.09 -11.60 -31.36
CA SER A 480 -25.52 -12.89 -31.93
C SER A 480 -26.12 -12.75 -33.33
N THR A 481 -26.76 -11.60 -33.59
CA THR A 481 -27.32 -11.18 -34.87
C THR A 481 -27.40 -9.67 -34.86
N THR A 482 -27.35 -9.05 -36.04
CA THR A 482 -27.59 -7.61 -36.13
C THR A 482 -29.05 -7.24 -35.92
N THR A 483 -29.32 -6.11 -35.27
CA THR A 483 -30.65 -5.65 -34.85
C THR A 483 -30.94 -4.17 -35.17
N PRO A 484 -30.78 -3.69 -36.42
CA PRO A 484 -30.95 -2.28 -36.75
C PRO A 484 -32.34 -1.75 -36.35
N GLY A 485 -32.36 -0.81 -35.41
CA GLY A 485 -33.55 -0.13 -34.88
C GLY A 485 -34.27 -0.88 -33.75
N GLU A 486 -33.74 -2.01 -33.28
CA GLU A 486 -34.29 -2.86 -32.22
C GLU A 486 -33.20 -3.19 -31.18
N PRO A 487 -33.54 -3.45 -29.90
CA PRO A 487 -32.53 -3.68 -28.86
C PRO A 487 -31.50 -4.76 -29.21
N ASN A 488 -30.23 -4.47 -28.96
CA ASN A 488 -29.10 -5.35 -29.24
C ASN A 488 -29.22 -6.72 -28.54
N VAL A 489 -28.87 -7.81 -29.25
CA VAL A 489 -28.98 -9.18 -28.75
C VAL A 489 -27.62 -9.88 -28.75
N PHE A 490 -27.19 -10.33 -27.58
CA PHE A 490 -25.93 -11.04 -27.36
C PHE A 490 -26.17 -12.47 -26.88
N ASP A 491 -25.34 -13.40 -27.33
CA ASP A 491 -25.21 -14.73 -26.73
C ASP A 491 -23.99 -14.68 -25.79
N LEU A 492 -24.16 -14.07 -24.61
CA LEU A 492 -23.09 -13.97 -23.60
C LEU A 492 -22.93 -15.27 -22.85
N HIS A 493 -21.69 -15.54 -22.47
CA HIS A 493 -21.31 -16.69 -21.67
C HIS A 493 -21.00 -16.24 -20.25
N ASP A 494 -21.74 -16.76 -19.28
CA ASP A 494 -21.50 -16.57 -17.84
C ASP A 494 -21.35 -17.92 -17.12
N GLU A 495 -21.27 -19.01 -17.86
CA GLU A 495 -21.26 -20.36 -17.32
C GLU A 495 -19.89 -20.80 -16.78
N ILE A 496 -18.81 -20.16 -17.25
CA ILE A 496 -17.43 -20.48 -16.91
C ILE A 496 -16.85 -19.31 -16.11
N VAL A 497 -16.30 -19.60 -14.93
CA VAL A 497 -15.72 -18.60 -14.02
C VAL A 497 -14.27 -18.95 -13.70
N ILE A 498 -13.42 -17.94 -13.53
CA ILE A 498 -12.10 -18.02 -12.93
C ILE A 498 -12.29 -18.30 -11.44
N ASN A 499 -11.91 -19.50 -11.03
CA ASN A 499 -12.31 -20.07 -9.74
C ASN A 499 -11.18 -20.08 -8.71
N GLU A 500 -9.94 -20.23 -9.16
CA GLU A 500 -8.78 -20.30 -8.28
C GLU A 500 -7.52 -19.82 -9.01
N ILE A 501 -6.65 -19.08 -8.33
CA ILE A 501 -5.44 -18.49 -8.91
C ILE A 501 -4.26 -18.72 -7.95
N LEU A 502 -3.20 -19.38 -8.42
CA LEU A 502 -1.89 -19.35 -7.77
C LEU A 502 -1.00 -18.38 -8.56
N TYR A 503 -0.91 -17.14 -8.10
CA TYR A 503 -0.11 -16.10 -8.77
C TYR A 503 1.27 -15.89 -8.13
N HIS A 504 1.44 -16.26 -6.86
CA HIS A 504 2.71 -16.16 -6.16
C HIS A 504 2.86 -17.34 -5.20
N ASP A 505 3.53 -18.38 -5.67
CA ASP A 505 3.89 -19.50 -4.81
C ASP A 505 5.01 -19.10 -3.83
N ARG A 506 5.06 -19.78 -2.69
CA ARG A 506 6.06 -19.55 -1.65
C ARG A 506 7.49 -19.85 -2.15
N PRO A 507 8.50 -19.14 -1.65
CA PRO A 507 9.87 -19.42 -2.01
C PRO A 507 10.40 -20.70 -1.35
N THR A 508 11.46 -21.24 -1.93
CA THR A 508 12.36 -22.15 -1.22
C THR A 508 13.22 -21.34 -0.25
N TYR A 509 13.01 -21.52 1.05
CA TYR A 509 13.79 -20.82 2.07
C TYR A 509 15.24 -21.30 2.16
N ALA A 510 16.15 -20.36 2.42
CA ALA A 510 17.55 -20.69 2.65
C ALA A 510 17.70 -21.55 3.92
N THR A 511 18.44 -22.64 3.80
CA THR A 511 18.78 -23.52 4.93
C THR A 511 20.30 -23.58 5.08
N ALA A 512 20.78 -23.54 6.32
CA ALA A 512 22.19 -23.70 6.61
C ALA A 512 22.62 -25.15 6.40
N ALA A 513 23.88 -25.36 5.99
CA ALA A 513 24.48 -26.68 5.99
C ALA A 513 24.47 -27.25 7.41
N THR A 514 24.14 -28.53 7.55
CA THR A 514 24.23 -29.23 8.82
C THR A 514 25.50 -30.07 8.85
N PHE A 515 26.15 -30.12 10.01
CA PHE A 515 27.41 -30.84 10.19
C PHE A 515 27.28 -31.81 11.35
N SER A 516 27.85 -32.99 11.19
CA SER A 516 28.23 -33.85 12.31
C SER A 516 29.64 -33.49 12.74
N THR A 517 29.94 -33.68 14.03
CA THR A 517 31.27 -33.37 14.59
C THR A 517 31.81 -34.60 15.30
N GLU A 518 33.01 -35.04 14.93
CA GLU A 518 33.77 -36.09 15.61
C GLU A 518 35.02 -35.48 16.26
N GLU A 519 35.10 -35.53 17.59
CA GLU A 519 36.17 -34.91 18.36
C GLU A 519 37.42 -35.80 18.44
N TYR A 520 38.59 -35.22 18.17
CA TYR A 520 39.91 -35.83 18.32
C TYR A 520 40.61 -35.41 19.61
N LEU A 521 40.51 -34.12 19.92
CA LEU A 521 41.06 -33.51 21.12
C LEU A 521 39.97 -32.70 21.80
N SER A 522 39.69 -33.02 23.05
CA SER A 522 38.90 -32.19 23.96
C SER A 522 39.81 -31.20 24.70
N TYR A 523 39.21 -30.19 25.34
CA TYR A 523 39.98 -29.23 26.14
C TYR A 523 40.76 -29.88 27.30
N ASP A 524 40.36 -31.06 27.76
CA ASP A 524 41.05 -31.82 28.81
C ASP A 524 42.07 -32.87 28.31
N HIS A 525 42.36 -32.83 27.01
CA HIS A 525 43.36 -33.69 26.40
C HIS A 525 44.74 -33.51 27.06
N THR A 526 45.56 -34.57 27.06
CA THR A 526 46.89 -34.54 27.68
C THR A 526 47.93 -33.97 26.72
N TRP A 527 48.69 -32.99 27.18
CA TRP A 527 49.78 -32.37 26.42
C TRP A 527 51.13 -32.61 27.08
N ARG A 528 52.18 -32.58 26.26
CA ARG A 528 53.55 -32.30 26.70
C ARG A 528 53.76 -30.80 26.67
N PHE A 529 54.29 -30.23 27.74
CA PHE A 529 54.46 -28.79 27.85
C PHE A 529 55.80 -28.39 28.48
N ARG A 530 56.23 -27.19 28.13
CA ARG A 530 57.44 -26.54 28.65
C ARG A 530 57.15 -25.08 28.98
N GLN A 531 57.51 -24.68 30.21
CA GLN A 531 57.18 -23.36 30.80
C GLN A 531 58.40 -22.64 31.39
N ASP A 532 59.62 -23.00 30.98
CA ASP A 532 60.86 -22.39 31.50
C ASP A 532 61.26 -21.10 30.77
N GLY A 533 60.43 -20.64 29.82
CA GLY A 533 60.64 -19.43 29.02
C GLY A 533 61.77 -19.50 28.01
N ASN A 534 62.43 -20.66 27.84
CA ASN A 534 63.55 -20.82 26.91
C ASN A 534 63.09 -21.46 25.61
N ALA A 535 63.71 -21.07 24.49
CA ALA A 535 63.45 -21.68 23.19
C ALA A 535 63.66 -23.23 23.24
N PRO A 536 62.77 -24.05 22.65
CA PRO A 536 62.85 -25.50 22.82
C PRO A 536 63.92 -26.22 21.98
N GLY A 537 64.60 -25.48 21.11
CA GLY A 537 65.56 -25.99 20.12
C GLY A 537 64.95 -26.02 18.71
N ASP A 538 65.78 -26.24 17.70
CA ASP A 538 65.33 -26.27 16.29
C ASP A 538 64.36 -27.44 16.04
N ASN A 539 63.31 -27.19 15.24
CA ASN A 539 62.33 -28.19 14.78
C ASN A 539 61.49 -28.87 15.89
N TRP A 540 61.29 -28.24 17.05
CA TRP A 540 60.48 -28.82 18.13
C TRP A 540 59.02 -29.09 17.72
N GLN A 541 58.51 -28.37 16.72
CA GLN A 541 57.18 -28.55 16.17
C GLN A 541 57.05 -29.81 15.30
N ALA A 542 58.16 -30.40 14.86
CA ALA A 542 58.17 -31.53 13.94
C ALA A 542 57.86 -32.87 14.65
N ALA A 543 57.36 -33.85 13.90
CA ALA A 543 56.97 -35.16 14.42
C ALA A 543 58.12 -35.94 15.08
N GLY A 544 59.36 -35.76 14.58
CA GLY A 544 60.54 -36.49 15.06
C GLY A 544 61.21 -35.92 16.32
N PHE A 545 60.68 -34.84 16.91
CA PHE A 545 61.26 -34.23 18.10
C PHE A 545 60.99 -35.06 19.37
N ASP A 546 62.03 -35.30 20.17
CA ASP A 546 61.96 -36.01 21.44
C ASP A 546 61.62 -35.04 22.59
N ASP A 547 60.37 -35.07 23.03
CA ASP A 547 59.85 -34.27 24.14
C ASP A 547 59.75 -35.06 25.45
N ALA A 548 60.42 -36.20 25.59
CA ALA A 548 60.35 -37.03 26.80
C ALA A 548 60.79 -36.27 28.07
N ALA A 549 61.61 -35.23 27.91
CA ALA A 549 62.05 -34.35 28.99
C ALA A 549 61.04 -33.24 29.37
N TRP A 550 59.98 -33.03 28.58
CA TRP A 550 58.95 -32.04 28.85
C TRP A 550 57.95 -32.57 29.89
N SER A 551 57.39 -31.64 30.67
CA SER A 551 56.31 -31.94 31.60
C SER A 551 55.08 -32.45 30.85
N SER A 552 54.20 -33.16 31.54
CA SER A 552 52.93 -33.64 30.97
C SER A 552 51.77 -33.26 31.90
N GLY A 553 50.68 -32.80 31.32
CA GLY A 553 49.49 -32.35 32.05
C GLY A 553 48.26 -32.36 31.15
N GLN A 554 47.08 -32.37 31.75
CA GLN A 554 45.82 -32.22 31.03
C GLN A 554 45.53 -30.74 30.80
N GLY A 555 44.99 -30.40 29.62
CA GLY A 555 44.34 -29.10 29.45
C GLY A 555 43.08 -29.02 30.32
N LEU A 556 42.45 -27.87 30.51
CA LEU A 556 42.88 -26.56 30.10
C LEU A 556 44.00 -26.07 31.06
N PHE A 557 45.08 -25.54 30.49
CA PHE A 557 46.22 -25.01 31.24
C PHE A 557 45.93 -23.57 31.65
N TYR A 558 46.20 -23.23 32.91
CA TYR A 558 45.75 -21.95 33.46
C TYR A 558 46.73 -21.37 34.48
N ASN A 559 46.73 -20.06 34.59
CA ASN A 559 46.95 -19.34 35.83
C ASN A 559 46.04 -18.11 35.72
N GLU A 560 44.79 -18.24 36.15
CA GLU A 560 43.74 -17.23 35.96
C GLU A 560 42.70 -17.39 37.07
N ALA A 561 42.31 -16.26 37.65
CA ALA A 561 41.32 -16.20 38.71
C ALA A 561 39.88 -16.37 38.17
N ALA A 562 39.62 -15.86 36.96
CA ALA A 562 38.34 -15.98 36.28
C ALA A 562 37.95 -17.44 36.01
N ASP A 563 36.64 -17.67 35.82
CA ASP A 563 36.12 -18.93 35.33
C ASP A 563 36.44 -19.06 33.84
N LEU A 564 36.82 -20.26 33.43
CA LEU A 564 37.25 -20.56 32.06
C LEU A 564 36.25 -21.51 31.39
N PRO A 565 36.15 -21.53 30.05
CA PRO A 565 35.20 -22.36 29.30
C PRO A 565 35.39 -23.88 29.42
N GLY A 566 36.35 -24.34 30.23
CA GLY A 566 36.64 -25.75 30.48
C GLY A 566 37.30 -25.95 31.86
N PRO A 567 37.45 -27.20 32.31
CA PRO A 567 38.03 -27.50 33.62
C PRO A 567 39.49 -27.02 33.72
N LYS A 568 39.78 -26.24 34.77
CA LYS A 568 41.11 -25.75 35.13
C LYS A 568 41.98 -26.91 35.66
N SER A 569 42.63 -27.64 34.75
CA SER A 569 43.25 -28.93 35.07
C SER A 569 44.73 -28.83 35.45
N THR A 570 45.53 -28.05 34.72
CA THR A 570 46.97 -27.93 34.97
C THR A 570 47.36 -26.47 35.17
N GLU A 571 47.82 -26.13 36.37
CA GLU A 571 48.29 -24.79 36.68
C GLU A 571 49.68 -24.53 36.06
N LEU A 572 49.88 -23.35 35.46
CA LEU A 572 51.15 -22.91 34.87
C LEU A 572 51.88 -21.92 35.79
N ASP A 573 53.21 -21.95 35.76
CA ASP A 573 54.05 -20.96 36.45
C ASP A 573 54.11 -19.66 35.65
N LEU A 574 53.83 -18.51 36.29
CA LEU A 574 53.94 -17.19 35.67
C LEU A 574 55.39 -16.66 35.62
N GLY A 575 55.62 -15.63 34.80
CA GLY A 575 56.88 -14.88 34.75
C GLY A 575 57.79 -15.19 33.56
N VAL A 576 57.25 -15.88 32.55
CA VAL A 576 57.91 -16.10 31.26
C VAL A 576 57.03 -15.60 30.11
N LEU A 577 57.65 -15.23 28.99
CA LEU A 577 56.94 -14.73 27.81
C LEU A 577 56.32 -15.84 26.97
N ALA A 578 56.99 -17.00 26.86
CA ALA A 578 56.59 -18.06 25.93
C ALA A 578 56.44 -19.41 26.63
N TYR A 579 55.35 -20.10 26.30
CA TYR A 579 55.01 -21.46 26.74
C TYR A 579 54.85 -22.34 25.52
N TYR A 580 55.28 -23.60 25.62
CA TYR A 580 55.31 -24.51 24.48
C TYR A 580 54.53 -25.78 24.78
N PHE A 581 53.69 -26.20 23.84
CA PHE A 581 52.78 -27.34 23.98
C PHE A 581 52.89 -28.25 22.76
N ARG A 582 52.85 -29.56 22.98
CA ARG A 582 52.78 -30.60 21.93
C ARG A 582 51.84 -31.72 22.34
N THR A 583 51.07 -32.23 21.40
CA THR A 583 50.34 -33.49 21.55
C THR A 583 50.30 -34.25 20.24
N THR A 584 49.85 -35.50 20.30
CA THR A 584 49.65 -36.37 19.15
C THR A 584 48.19 -36.77 19.01
N PHE A 585 47.72 -36.91 17.77
CA PHE A 585 46.45 -37.54 17.46
C PHE A 585 46.60 -38.47 16.25
N GLU A 586 45.75 -39.49 16.16
CA GLU A 586 45.75 -40.41 15.02
C GLU A 586 44.83 -39.87 13.93
N TRP A 587 45.21 -40.03 12.66
CA TRP A 587 44.40 -39.66 11.49
C TRP A 587 44.31 -40.83 10.52
N ASP A 588 43.14 -41.06 9.94
CA ASP A 588 42.94 -42.08 8.91
C ASP A 588 42.17 -41.51 7.73
N SER A 589 42.87 -41.18 6.64
CA SER A 589 42.26 -40.63 5.44
C SER A 589 41.31 -41.60 4.73
N SER A 590 41.29 -42.89 5.11
CA SER A 590 40.37 -43.89 4.53
C SER A 590 38.98 -43.90 5.17
N THR A 591 38.84 -43.35 6.39
CA THR A 591 37.59 -43.33 7.15
C THR A 591 37.07 -41.93 7.43
N GLN A 592 37.91 -40.91 7.30
CA GLN A 592 37.58 -39.53 7.63
C GLN A 592 37.28 -38.70 6.38
N THR A 593 36.06 -38.16 6.32
CA THR A 593 35.62 -37.23 5.26
C THR A 593 35.06 -35.97 5.90
N GLY A 594 35.70 -34.82 5.70
CA GLY A 594 35.23 -33.55 6.27
C GLY A 594 36.34 -32.53 6.45
N GLU A 595 36.01 -31.42 7.09
CA GLU A 595 36.94 -30.34 7.44
C GLU A 595 37.47 -30.55 8.86
N LEU A 596 38.79 -30.62 9.03
CA LEU A 596 39.41 -30.64 10.36
C LEU A 596 39.42 -29.21 10.91
N VAL A 597 38.77 -29.00 12.06
CA VAL A 597 38.63 -27.68 12.69
C VAL A 597 39.19 -27.65 14.10
N LEU A 598 39.75 -26.51 14.48
CA LEU A 598 40.32 -26.27 15.79
C LEU A 598 39.64 -25.07 16.47
N ASN A 599 39.25 -25.22 17.73
CA ASN A 599 38.92 -24.10 18.61
C ASN A 599 39.97 -23.99 19.71
N HIS A 600 40.23 -22.79 20.21
CA HIS A 600 41.21 -22.57 21.26
C HIS A 600 40.70 -21.61 22.33
N VAL A 601 41.32 -21.70 23.51
CA VAL A 601 41.24 -20.71 24.59
C VAL A 601 42.68 -20.29 24.85
N VAL A 602 43.03 -19.08 24.45
CA VAL A 602 44.41 -18.56 24.52
C VAL A 602 44.40 -17.20 25.18
N ASP A 603 45.36 -17.02 26.07
CA ASP A 603 45.76 -15.76 26.68
C ASP A 603 47.30 -15.74 26.72
N ASP A 604 48.01 -14.85 26.02
CA ASP A 604 47.52 -13.70 25.22
C ASP A 604 47.49 -13.95 23.70
N GLY A 605 48.54 -14.58 23.15
CA GLY A 605 48.70 -14.87 21.72
C GLY A 605 49.26 -16.26 21.48
N ALA A 606 49.10 -16.81 20.27
CA ALA A 606 49.59 -18.16 19.95
C ALA A 606 49.97 -18.35 18.49
N VAL A 607 50.88 -19.30 18.23
CA VAL A 607 51.23 -19.80 16.90
C VAL A 607 51.00 -21.31 16.86
N PHE A 608 50.27 -21.79 15.85
CA PHE A 608 49.83 -23.17 15.73
C PHE A 608 50.56 -23.89 14.59
N TYR A 609 51.02 -25.10 14.88
CA TYR A 609 51.78 -25.94 13.96
C TYR A 609 51.18 -27.33 13.84
N LEU A 610 51.12 -27.84 12.62
CA LEU A 610 50.77 -29.22 12.33
C LEU A 610 51.95 -29.90 11.63
N ASN A 611 52.44 -30.99 12.22
CA ASN A 611 53.57 -31.77 11.71
C ASN A 611 54.82 -30.93 11.37
N GLY A 612 55.07 -29.85 12.13
CA GLY A 612 56.20 -28.95 11.95
C GLY A 612 55.98 -27.79 10.99
N VAL A 613 54.79 -27.69 10.39
CA VAL A 613 54.42 -26.58 9.50
C VAL A 613 53.44 -25.66 10.23
N GLU A 614 53.75 -24.37 10.27
CA GLU A 614 52.87 -23.34 10.81
C GLU A 614 51.63 -23.19 9.91
N PHE A 615 50.44 -23.18 10.49
CA PHE A 615 49.20 -23.01 9.71
C PHE A 615 48.31 -21.86 10.18
N SER A 616 48.48 -21.36 11.41
CA SER A 616 47.66 -20.27 11.95
C SER A 616 48.36 -19.53 13.08
N ARG A 617 47.94 -18.28 13.30
CA ARG A 617 48.35 -17.42 14.42
C ARG A 617 47.11 -16.78 15.05
N PHE A 618 47.16 -16.53 16.34
CA PHE A 618 46.18 -15.75 17.08
C PHE A 618 46.90 -14.63 17.83
N ASN A 619 46.49 -13.37 17.61
CA ASN A 619 47.02 -12.20 18.30
C ASN A 619 48.56 -12.04 18.23
N MET A 620 49.16 -12.44 17.11
CA MET A 620 50.60 -12.33 16.82
C MET A 620 50.79 -11.71 15.42
N ASP A 621 51.79 -10.85 15.25
CA ASP A 621 52.14 -10.26 13.95
C ASP A 621 52.76 -11.28 12.98
N ASP A 622 52.73 -10.98 11.68
CA ASP A 622 53.46 -11.71 10.65
C ASP A 622 54.98 -11.53 10.84
N GLY A 623 55.76 -12.61 10.70
CA GLY A 623 57.22 -12.57 10.81
C GLY A 623 57.82 -13.74 11.58
N VAL A 624 59.12 -13.64 11.87
CA VAL A 624 59.80 -14.63 12.71
C VAL A 624 59.37 -14.45 14.16
N VAL A 625 58.79 -15.50 14.74
CA VAL A 625 58.41 -15.56 16.17
C VAL A 625 59.48 -16.38 16.89
N ASP A 626 59.91 -15.88 18.05
CA ASP A 626 60.79 -16.59 18.98
C ASP A 626 60.31 -16.39 20.43
N HIS A 627 60.94 -17.10 21.39
CA HIS A 627 60.60 -17.05 22.81
C HIS A 627 60.61 -15.66 23.48
N THR A 628 61.10 -14.62 22.79
CA THR A 628 61.11 -13.23 23.27
C THR A 628 60.07 -12.34 22.59
N THR A 629 59.32 -12.88 21.63
CA THR A 629 58.26 -12.17 20.91
C THR A 629 57.03 -12.02 21.81
N GLU A 630 56.47 -10.82 21.88
CA GLU A 630 55.26 -10.51 22.67
C GLU A 630 54.00 -10.66 21.82
N ALA A 631 52.88 -10.97 22.45
CA ALA A 631 51.57 -10.88 21.79
C ALA A 631 51.18 -9.43 21.50
N ASN A 632 50.38 -9.21 20.44
CA ASN A 632 50.03 -7.87 19.96
C ASN A 632 49.19 -7.05 20.95
N SER A 633 48.43 -7.73 21.80
CA SER A 633 47.57 -7.12 22.82
C SER A 633 47.29 -8.08 23.97
N SER A 634 46.89 -7.57 25.13
CA SER A 634 46.44 -8.42 26.24
C SER A 634 45.01 -8.93 25.99
N VAL A 635 44.78 -10.22 26.18
CA VAL A 635 43.46 -10.82 26.34
C VAL A 635 43.08 -10.68 27.81
N ARG A 636 41.82 -10.34 28.10
CA ARG A 636 41.41 -10.08 29.49
C ARG A 636 40.92 -11.33 30.22
N ASN A 637 40.21 -12.20 29.50
CA ASN A 637 39.73 -13.49 29.98
C ASN A 637 39.79 -14.46 28.79
N GLY A 638 40.36 -15.65 28.97
CA GLY A 638 40.35 -16.68 27.94
C GLY A 638 38.94 -17.15 27.60
N VAL A 639 38.50 -16.93 26.35
CA VAL A 639 37.24 -17.43 25.79
C VAL A 639 37.49 -18.40 24.64
N ILE A 640 36.49 -19.19 24.25
CA ILE A 640 36.58 -20.05 23.06
C ILE A 640 36.63 -19.18 21.80
N VAL A 641 37.67 -19.37 21.00
CA VAL A 641 37.89 -18.71 19.70
C VAL A 641 38.05 -19.79 18.63
N GLY A 642 37.31 -19.67 17.53
CA GLY A 642 37.27 -20.65 16.44
C GLY A 642 35.87 -20.75 15.80
N PRO A 643 35.63 -21.75 14.94
CA PRO A 643 36.62 -22.73 14.48
C PRO A 643 37.61 -22.14 13.45
N MET A 644 38.88 -22.49 13.58
CA MET A 644 39.88 -22.32 12.51
C MET A 644 39.99 -23.60 11.69
N VAL A 645 40.14 -23.45 10.38
CA VAL A 645 40.33 -24.58 9.44
C VAL A 645 41.76 -25.07 9.51
N VAL A 646 41.95 -26.35 9.79
CA VAL A 646 43.27 -27.00 9.82
C VAL A 646 43.56 -27.57 8.42
N PRO A 647 44.67 -27.18 7.76
CA PRO A 647 44.96 -27.63 6.40
C PRO A 647 45.23 -29.14 6.34
N THR A 648 44.30 -29.88 5.75
CA THR A 648 44.35 -31.35 5.67
C THR A 648 45.53 -31.87 4.86
N GLU A 649 46.11 -31.07 3.97
CA GLU A 649 47.31 -31.41 3.20
C GLU A 649 48.58 -31.55 4.06
N LEU A 650 48.55 -31.07 5.30
CA LEU A 650 49.64 -31.22 6.27
C LEU A 650 49.52 -32.52 7.09
N LEU A 651 48.39 -33.23 6.98
CA LEU A 651 48.14 -34.48 7.70
C LEU A 651 48.86 -35.66 7.04
N VAL A 652 49.23 -36.64 7.85
CA VAL A 652 49.71 -37.96 7.42
C VAL A 652 48.80 -39.05 7.98
N ASP A 653 48.64 -40.17 7.28
CA ASP A 653 47.95 -41.33 7.85
C ASP A 653 48.74 -41.88 9.06
N GLY A 654 48.02 -42.11 10.16
CA GLY A 654 48.58 -42.47 11.46
C GLY A 654 48.82 -41.26 12.36
N THR A 655 49.91 -41.29 13.13
CA THR A 655 50.19 -40.29 14.16
C THR A 655 50.59 -38.92 13.57
N ASN A 656 49.85 -37.88 13.95
CA ASN A 656 50.12 -36.47 13.66
C ASN A 656 50.50 -35.73 14.94
N VAL A 657 51.30 -34.67 14.82
CA VAL A 657 51.70 -33.80 15.94
C VAL A 657 51.08 -32.43 15.78
N LEU A 658 50.31 -32.01 16.79
CA LEU A 658 49.85 -30.64 16.97
C LEU A 658 50.76 -29.96 18.00
N ALA A 659 51.37 -28.85 17.62
CA ALA A 659 52.28 -28.09 18.46
C ALA A 659 51.85 -26.63 18.50
N VAL A 660 51.96 -25.99 19.67
CA VAL A 660 51.54 -24.60 19.88
C VAL A 660 52.54 -23.88 20.76
N GLU A 661 52.93 -22.67 20.38
CA GLU A 661 53.59 -21.72 21.28
C GLU A 661 52.62 -20.62 21.68
N VAL A 662 52.54 -20.33 22.97
CA VAL A 662 51.68 -19.30 23.56
C VAL A 662 52.57 -18.19 24.10
N HIS A 663 52.23 -16.94 23.77
CA HIS A 663 53.01 -15.75 24.04
C HIS A 663 52.20 -14.77 24.88
N GLN A 664 52.82 -14.23 25.93
CA GLN A 664 52.25 -13.13 26.71
C GLN A 664 52.52 -11.78 26.05
N SER A 665 51.61 -10.84 26.26
CA SER A 665 51.72 -9.43 25.85
C SER A 665 52.76 -8.65 26.65
N SER A 666 53.19 -9.17 27.80
CA SER A 666 54.36 -8.67 28.52
C SER A 666 55.00 -9.73 29.44
N PRO A 667 56.30 -9.61 29.78
CA PRO A 667 56.98 -10.52 30.72
C PRO A 667 56.44 -10.46 32.16
N GLY A 668 55.61 -9.44 32.46
CA GLY A 668 54.99 -9.22 33.76
C GLY A 668 53.51 -9.60 33.81
N SER A 669 53.00 -10.36 32.82
CA SER A 669 51.61 -10.79 32.84
C SER A 669 51.27 -11.56 34.12
N ASN A 670 50.07 -11.31 34.65
CA ASN A 670 49.58 -11.90 35.89
C ASN A 670 48.68 -13.11 35.67
N ASP A 671 48.52 -13.53 34.42
CA ASP A 671 47.70 -14.65 33.98
C ASP A 671 48.36 -15.36 32.79
N VAL A 672 47.84 -16.54 32.43
CA VAL A 672 48.12 -17.29 31.19
C VAL A 672 47.06 -18.38 31.02
N VAL A 673 46.60 -18.61 29.78
CA VAL A 673 45.62 -19.66 29.47
C VAL A 673 45.96 -20.36 28.15
N PHE A 674 45.89 -21.70 28.16
CA PHE A 674 45.96 -22.50 26.94
C PHE A 674 45.01 -23.72 26.99
N GLY A 675 44.12 -23.81 26.01
CA GLY A 675 43.30 -24.98 25.74
C GLY A 675 42.96 -25.08 24.26
N VAL A 676 42.82 -26.30 23.74
CA VAL A 676 42.46 -26.56 22.34
C VAL A 676 41.45 -27.70 22.27
N SER A 677 40.44 -27.55 21.43
CA SER A 677 39.62 -28.65 20.93
C SER A 677 39.89 -28.85 19.44
N LEU A 678 39.98 -30.10 18.98
CA LEU A 678 40.19 -30.45 17.57
C LEU A 678 39.12 -31.46 17.17
N ALA A 679 38.41 -31.22 16.08
CA ALA A 679 37.34 -32.10 15.62
C ALA A 679 37.22 -32.11 14.08
N VAL A 680 36.73 -33.21 13.52
CA VAL A 680 36.30 -33.26 12.12
C VAL A 680 34.84 -32.84 12.03
N ARG A 681 34.56 -31.86 11.17
CA ARG A 681 33.20 -31.48 10.78
C ARG A 681 32.88 -32.09 9.42
N THR A 682 31.92 -33.01 9.39
CA THR A 682 31.42 -33.62 8.16
C THR A 682 30.07 -33.04 7.83
N GLU A 683 29.93 -32.48 6.64
CA GLU A 683 28.65 -32.00 6.13
C GLU A 683 27.68 -33.18 6.00
N VAL A 684 26.55 -33.11 6.71
CA VAL A 684 25.46 -34.09 6.68
C VAL A 684 24.41 -33.68 5.65
N SER A 685 24.19 -32.38 5.49
CA SER A 685 23.38 -31.82 4.42
C SER A 685 23.96 -30.49 3.95
N PRO A 686 23.97 -30.21 2.63
CA PRO A 686 24.43 -28.94 2.10
C PRO A 686 23.49 -27.80 2.50
N ALA A 687 24.03 -26.58 2.46
CA ALA A 687 23.20 -25.38 2.53
C ALA A 687 22.38 -25.25 1.25
N SER A 688 21.11 -24.86 1.37
CA SER A 688 20.28 -24.47 0.23
C SER A 688 20.14 -22.94 0.21
N PRO A 689 20.35 -22.27 -0.93
CA PRO A 689 20.06 -20.84 -1.04
C PRO A 689 18.55 -20.58 -1.05
N PHE A 690 18.19 -19.32 -0.82
CA PHE A 690 16.84 -18.84 -1.09
C PHE A 690 16.58 -18.84 -2.61
N ALA A 691 15.41 -19.28 -3.04
CA ALA A 691 14.95 -19.19 -4.43
C ALA A 691 13.46 -18.90 -4.46
N GLU A 692 13.04 -17.95 -5.30
CA GLU A 692 11.61 -17.73 -5.58
C GLU A 692 11.03 -18.93 -6.34
N SER A 693 9.73 -19.17 -6.18
CA SER A 693 9.01 -20.16 -6.99
C SER A 693 8.60 -19.54 -8.32
N GLU A 694 8.49 -20.38 -9.35
CA GLU A 694 7.98 -20.02 -10.68
C GLU A 694 6.64 -20.72 -10.95
N ASP A 695 6.09 -21.43 -9.95
CA ASP A 695 4.85 -22.18 -10.06
C ASP A 695 3.65 -21.24 -10.02
N GLU A 696 2.90 -21.22 -11.11
CA GLU A 696 1.70 -20.41 -11.28
C GLU A 696 0.67 -21.16 -12.13
N TRP A 697 -0.61 -20.93 -11.82
CA TRP A 697 -1.72 -21.50 -12.57
C TRP A 697 -3.04 -20.78 -12.29
N ILE A 698 -3.98 -20.95 -13.22
CA ILE A 698 -5.33 -20.39 -13.19
C ILE A 698 -6.33 -21.54 -13.39
N GLU A 699 -7.32 -21.65 -12.52
CA GLU A 699 -8.39 -22.62 -12.65
C GLU A 699 -9.67 -21.99 -13.19
N LEU A 700 -10.32 -22.71 -14.09
CA LEU A 700 -11.68 -22.42 -14.57
C LEU A 700 -12.66 -23.47 -14.05
N TYR A 701 -13.86 -23.01 -13.70
CA TYR A 701 -14.97 -23.86 -13.25
C TYR A 701 -16.21 -23.63 -14.10
N ASN A 702 -16.84 -24.71 -14.57
CA ASN A 702 -18.18 -24.64 -15.17
C ASN A 702 -19.24 -24.66 -14.06
N ARG A 703 -19.76 -23.48 -13.71
CA ARG A 703 -20.81 -23.29 -12.70
C ARG A 703 -22.23 -23.57 -13.22
N SER A 704 -22.39 -23.94 -14.49
CA SER A 704 -23.70 -24.27 -15.07
C SER A 704 -24.09 -25.76 -14.90
N ASP A 705 -25.34 -26.09 -15.21
CA ASP A 705 -25.87 -27.46 -15.17
C ASP A 705 -25.74 -28.22 -16.51
N LYS A 706 -25.04 -27.63 -17.49
CA LYS A 706 -24.87 -28.14 -18.85
C LYS A 706 -23.39 -28.11 -19.26
N PRO A 707 -22.97 -28.98 -20.21
CA PRO A 707 -21.65 -28.87 -20.81
C PRO A 707 -21.54 -27.58 -21.64
N VAL A 708 -20.38 -26.93 -21.61
CA VAL A 708 -20.05 -25.71 -22.36
C VAL A 708 -18.89 -26.00 -23.31
N ASP A 709 -19.03 -25.63 -24.58
CA ASP A 709 -17.94 -25.68 -25.56
C ASP A 709 -17.11 -24.40 -25.45
N ILE A 710 -15.88 -24.56 -24.99
CA ILE A 710 -14.93 -23.47 -24.78
C ILE A 710 -13.81 -23.50 -25.83
N SER A 711 -13.98 -24.28 -26.91
CA SER A 711 -13.00 -24.37 -28.00
C SER A 711 -12.68 -22.98 -28.53
N GLY A 712 -11.40 -22.60 -28.65
CA GLY A 712 -10.97 -21.31 -29.20
C GLY A 712 -11.12 -20.09 -28.28
N TRP A 713 -11.75 -20.23 -27.11
CA TRP A 713 -11.76 -19.19 -26.07
C TRP A 713 -10.34 -18.84 -25.68
N ARG A 714 -10.10 -17.62 -25.18
CA ARG A 714 -8.75 -17.16 -24.88
C ARG A 714 -8.68 -16.28 -23.65
N PHE A 715 -7.55 -16.38 -22.94
CA PHE A 715 -7.11 -15.28 -22.08
C PHE A 715 -6.46 -14.22 -22.97
N ASN A 716 -6.97 -12.98 -22.92
CA ASN A 716 -6.44 -11.85 -23.70
C ASN A 716 -5.85 -10.72 -22.83
N SER A 717 -5.83 -10.91 -21.51
CA SER A 717 -5.24 -10.00 -20.51
C SER A 717 -4.50 -10.81 -19.45
N GLY A 718 -3.37 -10.29 -18.97
CA GLY A 718 -2.44 -10.93 -18.02
C GLY A 718 -1.60 -12.05 -18.63
N VAL A 719 -2.25 -13.12 -19.08
CA VAL A 719 -1.59 -14.26 -19.73
C VAL A 719 -2.21 -14.54 -21.10
N GLN A 720 -1.47 -15.26 -21.95
CA GLN A 720 -1.93 -15.62 -23.29
C GLN A 720 -2.13 -17.14 -23.40
N LEU A 721 -3.37 -17.56 -23.61
CA LEU A 721 -3.73 -18.95 -23.87
C LEU A 721 -4.92 -18.96 -24.83
N THR A 722 -4.85 -19.77 -25.88
CA THR A 722 -6.01 -20.16 -26.68
C THR A 722 -6.40 -21.59 -26.33
N VAL A 723 -7.65 -21.79 -25.94
CA VAL A 723 -8.20 -23.10 -25.60
C VAL A 723 -8.21 -24.00 -26.84
N PRO A 724 -7.69 -25.23 -26.76
CA PRO A 724 -7.65 -26.14 -27.90
C PRO A 724 -9.03 -26.44 -28.50
N GLU A 725 -9.07 -26.68 -29.81
CA GLU A 725 -10.27 -27.11 -30.53
C GLU A 725 -10.86 -28.41 -29.97
N ASN A 726 -12.19 -28.54 -29.97
CA ASN A 726 -12.96 -29.66 -29.42
C ASN A 726 -12.83 -29.81 -27.89
N THR A 727 -12.68 -28.70 -27.18
CA THR A 727 -12.63 -28.67 -25.71
C THR A 727 -14.02 -28.36 -25.16
N THR A 728 -14.63 -29.33 -24.51
CA THR A 728 -15.86 -29.15 -23.74
C THR A 728 -15.57 -29.27 -22.26
N LEU A 729 -16.21 -28.43 -21.45
CA LEU A 729 -16.21 -28.50 -20.00
C LEU A 729 -17.58 -29.01 -19.54
N ASP A 730 -17.61 -30.19 -18.90
CA ASP A 730 -18.84 -30.77 -18.38
C ASP A 730 -19.41 -29.92 -17.22
N ALA A 731 -20.69 -30.09 -16.90
CA ALA A 731 -21.33 -29.40 -15.78
C ALA A 731 -20.60 -29.72 -14.46
N GLY A 732 -20.20 -28.68 -13.71
CA GLY A 732 -19.45 -28.82 -12.46
C GLY A 732 -17.99 -29.28 -12.63
N GLU A 733 -17.43 -29.23 -13.84
CA GLU A 733 -16.04 -29.60 -14.10
C GLU A 733 -15.07 -28.44 -13.83
N TYR A 734 -13.90 -28.79 -13.28
CA TYR A 734 -12.75 -27.90 -13.03
C TYR A 734 -11.62 -28.23 -14.00
N VAL A 735 -10.93 -27.20 -14.51
CA VAL A 735 -9.76 -27.37 -15.39
C VAL A 735 -8.73 -26.27 -15.16
N VAL A 736 -7.45 -26.61 -15.28
CA VAL A 736 -6.36 -25.69 -14.94
C VAL A 736 -5.53 -25.30 -16.16
N ALA A 737 -5.36 -24.01 -16.37
CA ALA A 737 -4.34 -23.42 -17.24
C ALA A 737 -3.05 -23.21 -16.44
N VAL A 738 -1.91 -23.65 -16.97
CA VAL A 738 -0.65 -23.73 -16.21
C VAL A 738 0.50 -23.03 -16.93
N ARG A 739 1.47 -22.52 -16.18
CA ARG A 739 2.72 -21.97 -16.76
C ARG A 739 3.68 -23.07 -17.24
N ASP A 740 3.82 -24.13 -16.47
CA ASP A 740 4.65 -25.32 -16.79
C ASP A 740 3.86 -26.61 -16.58
N ALA A 741 3.48 -27.26 -17.69
CA ALA A 741 2.64 -28.44 -17.66
C ALA A 741 3.37 -29.74 -17.23
N GLU A 742 4.70 -29.77 -17.22
CA GLU A 742 5.49 -30.90 -16.73
C GLU A 742 5.65 -30.80 -15.21
N ALA A 743 6.05 -29.63 -14.71
CA ALA A 743 6.18 -29.36 -13.28
C ALA A 743 4.82 -29.54 -12.56
N PHE A 744 3.75 -28.94 -13.11
CA PHE A 744 2.42 -29.06 -12.53
C PHE A 744 1.94 -30.52 -12.49
N ARG A 745 2.17 -31.32 -13.54
CA ARG A 745 1.81 -32.76 -13.54
C ARG A 745 2.59 -33.57 -12.52
N ALA A 746 3.83 -33.18 -12.21
CA ALA A 746 4.61 -33.85 -11.18
C ALA A 746 4.01 -33.66 -9.79
N GLN A 747 3.42 -32.48 -9.54
CA GLN A 747 2.74 -32.15 -8.28
C GLN A 747 1.28 -32.65 -8.23
N TYR A 748 0.54 -32.49 -9.33
CA TYR A 748 -0.89 -32.79 -9.46
C TYR A 748 -1.19 -33.78 -10.59
N PRO A 749 -0.88 -35.08 -10.43
CA PRO A 749 -0.92 -36.06 -11.53
C PRO A 749 -2.32 -36.38 -12.09
N ASN A 750 -3.38 -36.05 -11.36
CA ASN A 750 -4.76 -36.39 -11.72
C ASN A 750 -5.62 -35.19 -12.16
N VAL A 751 -5.04 -33.98 -12.21
CA VAL A 751 -5.76 -32.76 -12.58
C VAL A 751 -5.80 -32.60 -14.10
N ARG A 752 -6.96 -32.21 -14.63
CA ARG A 752 -7.14 -31.91 -16.06
C ARG A 752 -6.48 -30.57 -16.37
N ILE A 753 -5.47 -30.59 -17.25
CA ILE A 753 -4.82 -29.37 -17.74
C ILE A 753 -5.51 -28.91 -19.02
N LEU A 754 -5.94 -27.65 -19.05
CA LEU A 754 -6.54 -26.98 -20.20
C LEU A 754 -5.51 -26.72 -21.29
N GLY A 755 -4.36 -26.20 -20.89
CA GLY A 755 -3.27 -25.81 -21.77
C GLY A 755 -2.17 -25.11 -20.99
N GLN A 756 -1.06 -24.84 -21.68
CA GLN A 756 0.04 -24.02 -21.15
C GLN A 756 -0.10 -22.59 -21.66
N TYR A 757 -0.11 -21.61 -20.78
CA TYR A 757 -0.17 -20.20 -21.16
C TYR A 757 1.24 -19.59 -21.33
N GLU A 758 1.32 -18.50 -22.08
CA GLU A 758 2.50 -17.62 -22.16
C GLU A 758 2.31 -16.39 -21.27
N GLY A 759 3.40 -15.86 -20.73
CA GLY A 759 3.37 -14.77 -19.74
C GLY A 759 3.72 -15.26 -18.33
N VAL A 760 3.66 -14.35 -17.37
CA VAL A 760 3.90 -14.56 -15.94
C VAL A 760 2.85 -13.76 -15.20
N LEU A 761 2.17 -14.38 -14.23
CA LEU A 761 1.24 -13.66 -13.38
C LEU A 761 2.01 -12.66 -12.51
N SER A 762 1.51 -11.43 -12.42
CA SER A 762 2.10 -10.42 -11.55
C SER A 762 1.90 -10.79 -10.08
N ASN A 763 2.98 -10.73 -9.29
CA ASN A 763 2.96 -10.88 -7.83
C ASN A 763 2.42 -9.64 -7.11
N SER A 764 1.95 -8.62 -7.84
CA SER A 764 1.45 -7.37 -7.25
C SER A 764 -0.01 -7.09 -7.60
N ASP A 765 -0.37 -7.25 -8.87
CA ASP A 765 -1.73 -7.17 -9.36
C ASP A 765 -1.78 -7.60 -10.81
N GLU A 766 -2.85 -8.26 -11.24
CA GLU A 766 -3.03 -8.66 -12.63
C GLU A 766 -4.51 -8.69 -12.98
N ARG A 767 -4.83 -8.28 -14.21
CA ARG A 767 -6.17 -8.41 -14.77
C ARG A 767 -6.23 -9.61 -15.69
N LEU A 768 -7.00 -10.62 -15.30
CA LEU A 768 -7.27 -11.81 -16.10
C LEU A 768 -8.65 -11.66 -16.76
N ARG A 769 -8.69 -11.72 -18.09
CA ARG A 769 -9.93 -11.67 -18.86
C ARG A 769 -10.00 -12.88 -19.78
N LEU A 770 -11.01 -13.73 -19.55
CA LEU A 770 -11.38 -14.85 -20.41
C LEU A 770 -12.42 -14.35 -21.40
N VAL A 771 -12.14 -14.48 -22.70
CA VAL A 771 -13.09 -14.13 -23.77
C VAL A 771 -13.45 -15.35 -24.62
N ASP A 772 -14.67 -15.35 -25.14
CA ASP A 772 -15.16 -16.38 -26.04
C ASP A 772 -14.53 -16.28 -27.45
N ASN A 773 -15.00 -17.13 -28.38
CA ASN A 773 -14.56 -17.11 -29.78
C ASN A 773 -14.89 -15.84 -30.54
N TYR A 774 -15.87 -15.08 -30.06
CA TYR A 774 -16.32 -13.82 -30.61
C TYR A 774 -15.61 -12.62 -29.95
N GLY A 775 -14.80 -12.88 -28.92
CA GLY A 775 -14.09 -11.85 -28.16
C GLY A 775 -14.94 -11.18 -27.08
N ASN A 776 -16.15 -11.68 -26.81
CA ASN A 776 -16.96 -11.24 -25.69
C ASN A 776 -16.36 -11.76 -24.38
N THR A 777 -16.33 -10.93 -23.34
CA THR A 777 -15.89 -11.36 -22.01
C THR A 777 -16.84 -12.43 -21.48
N ALA A 778 -16.29 -13.59 -21.16
CA ALA A 778 -16.97 -14.65 -20.45
C ALA A 778 -16.80 -14.51 -18.93
N ASP A 779 -15.60 -14.16 -18.49
CA ASP A 779 -15.31 -13.82 -17.09
C ASP A 779 -14.06 -12.95 -16.97
N GLU A 780 -13.99 -12.17 -15.89
CA GLU A 780 -12.87 -11.28 -15.59
C GLU A 780 -12.64 -11.11 -14.10
N VAL A 781 -11.37 -11.07 -13.69
CA VAL A 781 -10.96 -10.66 -12.34
C VAL A 781 -9.69 -9.81 -12.41
N HIS A 782 -9.60 -8.77 -11.59
CA HIS A 782 -8.37 -8.03 -11.31
C HIS A 782 -8.00 -8.21 -9.85
N TYR A 783 -7.04 -9.10 -9.57
CA TYR A 783 -6.57 -9.34 -8.20
C TYR A 783 -5.42 -8.40 -7.85
N TYR A 784 -5.17 -8.20 -6.55
CA TYR A 784 -4.06 -7.39 -6.02
C TYR A 784 -3.36 -8.11 -4.86
N ASP A 785 -2.13 -7.71 -4.56
CA ASP A 785 -1.30 -8.17 -3.43
C ASP A 785 -1.61 -7.47 -2.09
N GLY A 786 -2.68 -6.66 -2.06
CA GLY A 786 -3.06 -5.85 -0.92
C GLY A 786 -4.51 -5.37 -0.96
N GLY A 787 -4.86 -4.45 -0.06
CA GLY A 787 -6.27 -4.09 0.19
C GLY A 787 -6.98 -5.21 0.96
N TYR A 788 -8.23 -5.50 0.60
CA TYR A 788 -8.99 -6.62 1.17
C TYR A 788 -8.72 -7.96 0.47
N TRP A 789 -7.81 -8.01 -0.52
CA TRP A 789 -7.42 -9.26 -1.15
C TRP A 789 -6.64 -10.16 -0.16
N PRO A 790 -6.86 -11.49 -0.17
CA PRO A 790 -6.23 -12.42 0.76
C PRO A 790 -4.69 -12.41 0.71
N SER A 791 -4.05 -11.78 1.70
CA SER A 791 -2.60 -11.55 1.70
C SER A 791 -1.74 -12.83 1.75
N TYR A 792 -2.28 -13.96 2.22
CA TYR A 792 -1.50 -15.21 2.24
C TYR A 792 -1.35 -15.86 0.86
N ALA A 793 -2.18 -15.48 -0.11
CA ALA A 793 -2.00 -15.89 -1.51
C ALA A 793 -0.76 -15.23 -2.16
N ASP A 794 -0.19 -14.21 -1.53
CA ASP A 794 1.02 -13.52 -1.97
C ASP A 794 2.30 -14.19 -1.42
N GLY A 795 2.67 -15.35 -1.94
CA GLY A 795 3.90 -16.05 -1.53
C GLY A 795 3.84 -16.66 -0.12
N GLY A 796 2.66 -16.63 0.50
CA GLY A 796 2.39 -17.24 1.80
C GLY A 796 2.08 -18.73 1.73
N GLY A 797 2.16 -19.36 0.56
CA GLY A 797 1.96 -20.80 0.39
C GLY A 797 0.49 -21.23 0.34
N THR A 798 -0.40 -20.31 -0.01
CA THR A 798 -1.81 -20.55 -0.34
C THR A 798 -2.10 -20.00 -1.74
N SER A 799 -3.18 -20.45 -2.35
CA SER A 799 -3.78 -19.90 -3.57
C SER A 799 -4.91 -18.94 -3.22
N LEU A 800 -5.37 -18.17 -4.20
CA LEU A 800 -6.54 -17.30 -4.13
C LEU A 800 -7.76 -18.07 -4.65
N GLU A 801 -8.72 -18.37 -3.78
CA GLU A 801 -9.92 -19.18 -4.08
C GLU A 801 -11.20 -18.33 -4.06
N LEU A 802 -12.03 -18.45 -5.10
CA LEU A 802 -13.37 -17.88 -5.12
C LEU A 802 -14.28 -18.66 -4.17
N MET A 803 -14.89 -18.00 -3.18
CA MET A 803 -15.68 -18.66 -2.15
C MET A 803 -17.05 -19.11 -2.66
N ASP A 804 -17.68 -18.31 -3.51
CA ASP A 804 -18.96 -18.63 -4.15
C ASP A 804 -18.85 -18.36 -5.66
N PRO A 805 -18.94 -19.40 -6.51
CA PRO A 805 -18.86 -19.24 -7.97
C PRO A 805 -19.90 -18.32 -8.59
N TYR A 806 -20.98 -17.95 -7.87
CA TYR A 806 -22.02 -17.03 -8.35
C TYR A 806 -21.89 -15.61 -7.82
N ALA A 807 -21.01 -15.37 -6.84
CA ALA A 807 -20.73 -14.04 -6.34
C ALA A 807 -20.00 -13.19 -7.40
N ASP A 808 -20.07 -11.87 -7.22
CA ASP A 808 -19.29 -10.94 -8.02
C ASP A 808 -17.80 -11.08 -7.69
N ASN A 809 -17.08 -11.79 -8.56
CA ASN A 809 -15.66 -12.09 -8.41
C ASN A 809 -14.75 -10.88 -8.68
N SER A 810 -15.29 -9.72 -9.07
CA SER A 810 -14.53 -8.46 -9.09
C SER A 810 -14.23 -7.94 -7.68
N GLN A 811 -14.98 -8.42 -6.67
CA GLN A 811 -14.87 -7.94 -5.30
C GLN A 811 -13.92 -8.82 -4.47
N PRO A 812 -12.95 -8.25 -3.73
CA PRO A 812 -12.02 -9.03 -2.90
C PRO A 812 -12.72 -9.87 -1.83
N THR A 813 -13.89 -9.43 -1.36
CA THR A 813 -14.71 -10.14 -0.37
C THR A 813 -15.32 -11.43 -0.90
N ALA A 814 -15.30 -11.66 -2.21
CA ALA A 814 -15.67 -12.95 -2.81
C ALA A 814 -14.55 -13.99 -2.75
N TRP A 815 -13.32 -13.58 -2.42
CA TRP A 815 -12.13 -14.43 -2.44
C TRP A 815 -11.57 -14.71 -1.05
N ALA A 816 -10.94 -15.87 -0.88
CA ALA A 816 -10.20 -16.25 0.31
C ALA A 816 -8.87 -16.91 -0.05
N ALA A 817 -7.92 -16.90 0.89
CA ALA A 817 -6.72 -17.73 0.77
C ALA A 817 -7.12 -19.19 1.03
N SER A 818 -6.62 -20.13 0.22
CA SER A 818 -6.93 -21.55 0.42
C SER A 818 -6.54 -22.07 1.80
N ASP A 819 -7.38 -22.93 2.36
CA ASP A 819 -7.15 -23.57 3.65
C ASP A 819 -6.24 -24.81 3.48
N GLU A 820 -4.99 -24.64 3.89
CA GLU A 820 -3.96 -25.68 3.90
C GLU A 820 -3.93 -26.48 5.20
N SER A 821 -4.70 -26.09 6.22
CA SER A 821 -4.58 -26.62 7.59
C SER A 821 -4.90 -28.12 7.68
N SER A 822 -5.77 -28.65 6.82
CA SER A 822 -6.07 -30.08 6.75
C SER A 822 -4.96 -30.92 6.12
N ARG A 823 -4.04 -30.27 5.39
CA ARG A 823 -2.92 -30.87 4.66
C ARG A 823 -1.58 -30.74 5.38
N THR A 824 -1.56 -30.06 6.52
CA THR A 824 -0.40 -29.98 7.42
C THR A 824 -0.59 -30.82 8.69
N GLU A 825 0.53 -31.27 9.25
CA GLU A 825 0.57 -32.14 10.43
C GLU A 825 1.41 -31.50 11.53
N TRP A 826 1.06 -31.80 12.79
CA TRP A 826 1.92 -31.48 13.93
C TRP A 826 3.31 -32.12 13.76
N GLN A 827 4.36 -31.33 14.02
CA GLN A 827 5.74 -31.80 14.00
C GLN A 827 6.44 -31.39 15.30
N HIS A 828 7.31 -32.28 15.80
CA HIS A 828 8.15 -32.01 16.96
C HIS A 828 9.49 -31.43 16.52
N TYR A 829 9.86 -30.29 17.09
CA TYR A 829 11.14 -29.62 16.88
C TYR A 829 11.94 -29.63 18.18
N SER A 830 13.23 -29.99 18.10
CA SER A 830 14.13 -29.96 19.26
C SER A 830 15.54 -29.62 18.80
N TYR A 831 16.26 -28.85 19.61
CA TYR A 831 17.68 -28.57 19.39
C TYR A 831 18.37 -28.20 20.70
N THR A 832 19.68 -28.40 20.72
CA THR A 832 20.54 -28.06 21.86
C THR A 832 21.53 -26.98 21.45
N LYS A 833 21.78 -26.00 22.31
CA LYS A 833 22.74 -24.93 22.07
C LYS A 833 23.40 -24.49 23.37
N THR A 834 24.73 -24.44 23.36
CA THR A 834 25.53 -23.89 24.46
C THR A 834 25.55 -22.37 24.34
N VAL A 835 25.24 -21.69 25.45
CA VAL A 835 25.30 -20.23 25.51
C VAL A 835 26.77 -19.82 25.62
N LEU A 836 27.21 -18.93 24.72
CA LEU A 836 28.59 -18.48 24.73
C LEU A 836 28.73 -17.31 25.74
N PRO A 837 29.85 -17.22 26.47
CA PRO A 837 30.08 -16.10 27.36
C PRO A 837 30.17 -14.79 26.55
N ILE A 838 29.15 -13.95 26.66
CA ILE A 838 29.14 -12.61 26.07
C ILE A 838 29.56 -11.61 27.15
N VAL A 839 30.57 -10.78 26.86
CA VAL A 839 30.94 -9.68 27.75
C VAL A 839 29.85 -8.61 27.71
N HIS A 840 28.95 -8.64 28.69
CA HIS A 840 27.93 -7.61 28.90
C HIS A 840 28.52 -6.43 29.70
N ASP A 841 28.50 -5.22 29.12
CA ASP A 841 28.82 -3.97 29.83
C ASP A 841 27.66 -2.96 29.69
N PRO A 842 26.89 -2.68 30.77
CA PRO A 842 26.93 -3.33 32.09
C PRO A 842 26.31 -4.74 32.07
N PRO A 843 26.58 -5.59 33.07
CA PRO A 843 25.89 -6.86 33.24
C PRO A 843 24.40 -6.60 33.50
N ILE A 844 23.54 -7.19 32.69
CA ILE A 844 22.10 -6.98 32.72
C ILE A 844 21.41 -8.31 33.02
N ASN A 845 20.47 -8.28 33.98
CA ASN A 845 19.79 -9.47 34.48
C ASN A 845 18.53 -9.70 33.63
N PHE A 846 18.53 -10.77 32.84
CA PHE A 846 17.39 -11.14 31.99
C PHE A 846 16.97 -12.57 32.21
N HIS A 847 15.70 -12.79 31.92
CA HIS A 847 14.92 -13.91 32.43
C HIS A 847 13.90 -14.38 31.40
N GLU A 848 14.04 -14.05 30.11
CA GLU A 848 12.99 -14.23 29.12
C GLU A 848 13.33 -15.27 28.05
N MET A 849 12.30 -16.00 27.62
CA MET A 849 12.24 -16.65 26.31
C MET A 849 11.43 -15.77 25.37
N VAL A 850 11.91 -15.62 24.14
CA VAL A 850 11.30 -14.85 23.06
C VAL A 850 11.07 -15.76 21.85
N ILE A 851 9.87 -15.71 21.30
CA ILE A 851 9.49 -16.45 20.10
C ILE A 851 8.76 -15.54 19.10
N GLY A 852 8.79 -15.90 17.83
CA GLY A 852 7.99 -15.21 16.83
C GLY A 852 8.30 -15.64 15.40
N LEU A 853 7.34 -15.43 14.51
CA LEU A 853 7.53 -15.57 13.06
C LEU A 853 8.44 -14.46 12.52
N LEU A 854 9.24 -14.77 11.49
CA LEU A 854 10.13 -13.80 10.82
C LEU A 854 9.47 -13.04 9.68
N ASP A 855 8.21 -13.33 9.38
CA ASP A 855 7.33 -12.53 8.51
C ASP A 855 5.86 -12.77 8.89
N ALA A 856 4.92 -12.19 8.15
CA ALA A 856 3.49 -12.44 8.34
C ALA A 856 3.15 -13.94 8.15
N GLY A 857 2.26 -14.47 8.98
CA GLY A 857 1.84 -15.88 8.93
C GLY A 857 1.20 -16.37 10.21
N GLU A 858 0.81 -17.65 10.20
CA GLU A 858 0.09 -18.31 11.27
C GLU A 858 0.61 -19.73 11.53
N LEU A 859 0.63 -20.12 12.81
CA LEU A 859 0.92 -21.48 13.24
C LEU A 859 0.16 -21.81 14.53
N LEU A 860 -0.01 -23.10 14.80
CA LEU A 860 -0.38 -23.63 16.10
C LEU A 860 0.88 -24.12 16.81
N LEU A 861 1.01 -23.80 18.09
CA LEU A 861 2.18 -24.10 18.93
C LEU A 861 1.74 -24.76 20.24
N ASP A 862 2.45 -25.81 20.63
CA ASP A 862 2.19 -26.57 21.86
C ASP A 862 3.49 -27.20 22.41
N ASN A 863 3.44 -27.72 23.64
CA ASN A 863 4.50 -28.46 24.31
C ASN A 863 5.88 -27.78 24.28
N ILE A 864 5.91 -26.46 24.48
CA ILE A 864 7.15 -25.69 24.51
C ILE A 864 7.92 -26.02 25.80
N SER A 865 9.22 -26.30 25.67
CA SER A 865 10.10 -26.63 26.80
C SER A 865 11.48 -26.00 26.62
N VAL A 866 12.07 -25.55 27.75
CA VAL A 866 13.46 -25.08 27.84
C VAL A 866 14.13 -25.82 28.98
N ILE A 867 15.01 -26.76 28.66
CA ILE A 867 15.76 -27.56 29.63
C ILE A 867 17.20 -27.02 29.74
N GLU A 868 17.57 -26.54 30.92
CA GLU A 868 18.96 -26.25 31.32
C GLU A 868 19.68 -27.58 31.65
N ASP A 869 20.93 -27.74 31.21
CA ASP A 869 21.79 -28.91 31.44
C ASP A 869 21.10 -30.25 31.06
N PRO A 870 20.69 -30.44 29.79
CA PRO A 870 19.89 -31.60 29.38
C PRO A 870 20.63 -32.94 29.56
N ASP A 871 21.97 -32.93 29.51
CA ASP A 871 22.81 -34.13 29.67
C ASP A 871 23.28 -34.36 31.11
N GLY A 872 23.06 -33.39 32.01
CA GLY A 872 23.39 -33.45 33.43
C GLY A 872 22.15 -33.36 34.33
N ALA A 873 22.02 -32.26 35.07
CA ALA A 873 20.92 -32.00 35.99
C ALA A 873 19.76 -31.25 35.30
N ALA A 874 19.15 -31.92 34.31
CA ALA A 874 18.05 -31.39 33.51
C ALA A 874 16.99 -30.64 34.33
N LYS A 875 16.79 -29.36 33.99
CA LYS A 875 15.89 -28.45 34.71
C LYS A 875 15.02 -27.66 33.74
N GLU A 876 13.70 -27.88 33.81
CA GLU A 876 12.71 -27.10 33.06
C GLU A 876 12.65 -25.65 33.56
N LEU A 877 12.66 -24.73 32.60
CA LEU A 877 12.65 -23.29 32.83
C LEU A 877 11.35 -22.61 32.40
N LEU A 878 10.44 -23.27 31.70
CA LEU A 878 9.13 -22.71 31.37
C LEU A 878 8.07 -23.01 32.43
N GLN A 879 7.10 -22.11 32.54
CA GLN A 879 6.02 -22.16 33.53
C GLN A 879 4.64 -22.48 32.93
N ASN A 880 4.51 -22.44 31.61
CA ASN A 880 3.27 -22.70 30.86
C ASN A 880 3.61 -22.99 29.39
N GLY A 881 4.08 -24.20 29.12
CA GLY A 881 4.45 -24.63 27.76
C GLY A 881 3.36 -25.39 27.02
N ASP A 882 2.34 -25.85 27.75
CA ASP A 882 1.25 -26.72 27.28
C ASP A 882 -0.11 -25.98 27.16
N PHE A 883 -0.25 -24.77 27.72
CA PHE A 883 -1.44 -23.91 27.60
C PHE A 883 -2.75 -24.49 28.19
N GLU A 884 -2.69 -25.66 28.84
CA GLU A 884 -3.86 -26.38 29.38
C GLU A 884 -4.57 -25.66 30.54
N GLN A 885 -3.93 -24.67 31.15
CA GLN A 885 -4.51 -23.84 32.20
C GLN A 885 -5.14 -22.55 31.69
N ASP A 886 -4.90 -22.19 30.43
CA ASP A 886 -5.44 -21.00 29.80
C ASP A 886 -6.85 -21.26 29.24
N ALA A 887 -7.65 -20.21 29.10
CA ALA A 887 -8.97 -20.33 28.48
C ALA A 887 -8.87 -20.22 26.94
N PRO A 888 -9.59 -21.04 26.16
CA PRO A 888 -9.71 -20.82 24.73
C PRO A 888 -10.30 -19.44 24.40
N ALA A 889 -9.89 -18.88 23.26
CA ALA A 889 -10.16 -17.51 22.81
C ALA A 889 -9.70 -16.44 23.82
N SER A 890 -8.54 -16.66 24.45
CA SER A 890 -7.93 -15.68 25.35
C SER A 890 -6.42 -15.58 25.19
N PRO A 891 -5.78 -14.45 25.55
CA PRO A 891 -4.33 -14.37 25.63
C PRO A 891 -3.78 -15.39 26.65
N ALA A 892 -2.66 -16.04 26.33
CA ALA A 892 -2.01 -16.98 27.25
C ALA A 892 -1.49 -16.27 28.52
N GLU A 893 -1.91 -16.66 29.72
CA GLU A 893 -1.73 -15.89 30.96
C GLU A 893 -0.25 -15.64 31.35
N LYS A 894 0.64 -16.56 30.95
CA LYS A 894 2.08 -16.50 31.25
C LYS A 894 2.91 -15.96 30.09
N TRP A 895 2.29 -15.69 28.97
CA TRP A 895 2.96 -15.16 27.78
C TRP A 895 2.43 -13.76 27.49
N ARG A 896 3.26 -12.98 26.83
CA ARG A 896 2.90 -11.65 26.36
C ARG A 896 3.17 -11.58 24.88
N ALA A 897 2.11 -11.43 24.08
CA ALA A 897 2.20 -11.13 22.66
C ALA A 897 2.15 -9.61 22.45
N VAL A 898 3.11 -9.07 21.70
CA VAL A 898 3.25 -7.63 21.45
C VAL A 898 3.59 -7.37 20.00
N GLY A 899 3.28 -6.16 19.52
CA GLY A 899 3.61 -5.78 18.16
C GLY A 899 2.77 -6.52 17.13
N THR A 900 3.40 -6.92 16.03
CA THR A 900 2.77 -7.70 14.95
C THR A 900 2.26 -9.08 15.39
N HIS A 901 2.61 -9.56 16.59
CA HIS A 901 2.14 -10.85 17.13
C HIS A 901 0.92 -10.73 18.05
N ARG A 902 0.41 -9.52 18.29
CA ARG A 902 -0.58 -9.21 19.34
C ARG A 902 -1.89 -10.00 19.23
N GLU A 903 -2.29 -10.39 18.02
CA GLU A 903 -3.52 -11.15 17.76
C GLU A 903 -3.40 -12.65 18.12
N SER A 904 -2.24 -13.08 18.63
CA SER A 904 -2.02 -14.47 19.08
C SER A 904 -2.84 -14.78 20.33
N GLN A 905 -3.51 -15.93 20.35
CA GLN A 905 -4.40 -16.36 21.42
C GLN A 905 -4.37 -17.87 21.62
N VAL A 906 -4.79 -18.33 22.80
CA VAL A 906 -5.03 -19.75 23.08
C VAL A 906 -6.33 -20.17 22.41
N VAL A 907 -6.32 -21.29 21.70
CA VAL A 907 -7.49 -21.90 21.06
C VAL A 907 -7.52 -23.40 21.37
N ALA A 908 -8.65 -24.05 21.15
CA ALA A 908 -8.69 -25.51 21.16
C ALA A 908 -8.00 -26.07 19.90
N ASP A 909 -7.20 -27.14 20.02
CA ASP A 909 -6.60 -27.82 18.86
C ASP A 909 -7.74 -28.26 17.92
N PRO A 910 -7.74 -27.83 16.64
CA PRO A 910 -8.77 -28.20 15.67
C PRO A 910 -8.95 -29.72 15.52
N ASN A 911 -7.91 -30.51 15.76
CA ASN A 911 -7.94 -31.96 15.68
C ASN A 911 -8.25 -32.65 17.03
N LYS A 912 -8.19 -31.90 18.14
CA LYS A 912 -8.38 -32.41 19.51
C LYS A 912 -8.92 -31.29 20.40
N ALA A 913 -10.23 -31.08 20.36
CA ALA A 913 -10.88 -29.97 21.06
C ALA A 913 -10.69 -29.93 22.60
N ASP A 914 -10.24 -31.04 23.21
CA ASP A 914 -9.91 -31.12 24.65
C ASP A 914 -8.44 -30.71 24.96
N ASN A 915 -7.65 -30.31 23.95
CA ASN A 915 -6.26 -29.83 24.07
C ASN A 915 -6.23 -28.34 23.71
N ASN A 916 -5.59 -27.54 24.53
CA ASN A 916 -5.39 -26.11 24.26
C ASN A 916 -4.03 -25.89 23.61
N VAL A 917 -3.98 -24.98 22.65
CA VAL A 917 -2.75 -24.64 21.92
C VAL A 917 -2.67 -23.13 21.72
N LEU A 918 -1.46 -22.61 21.58
CA LEU A 918 -1.27 -21.21 21.20
C LEU A 918 -1.39 -21.08 19.67
N HIS A 919 -2.43 -20.39 19.20
CA HIS A 919 -2.52 -19.92 17.82
C HIS A 919 -1.72 -18.63 17.72
N VAL A 920 -0.57 -18.74 17.07
CA VAL A 920 0.32 -17.60 16.81
C VAL A 920 -0.10 -16.96 15.51
N VAL A 921 -0.49 -15.68 15.57
CA VAL A 921 -0.84 -14.85 14.42
C VAL A 921 0.16 -13.71 14.33
N ALA A 922 0.80 -13.57 13.17
CA ALA A 922 1.76 -12.51 12.91
C ALA A 922 1.32 -11.69 11.68
N THR A 923 1.16 -10.38 11.86
CA THR A 923 0.94 -9.41 10.77
C THR A 923 2.24 -8.92 10.13
N GLY A 924 3.38 -9.42 10.61
CA GLY A 924 4.72 -9.07 10.12
C GLY A 924 5.84 -9.62 10.99
N ARG A 925 7.08 -9.34 10.59
CA ARG A 925 8.29 -9.92 11.20
C ARG A 925 8.47 -9.60 12.68
N SER A 926 9.02 -10.59 13.40
CA SER A 926 9.48 -10.38 14.77
C SER A 926 10.75 -9.51 14.87
N SER A 927 10.92 -8.85 16.02
CA SER A 927 12.12 -8.05 16.35
C SER A 927 12.49 -8.15 17.82
N TYR A 928 13.66 -7.64 18.21
CA TYR A 928 14.24 -7.87 19.54
C TYR A 928 13.68 -7.00 20.68
N LEU A 929 12.86 -5.97 20.38
CA LEU A 929 12.29 -5.07 21.42
C LEU A 929 10.77 -5.09 21.46
N SER A 930 10.16 -5.20 20.30
CA SER A 930 8.72 -5.09 20.10
C SER A 930 8.42 -5.88 18.82
N ASN A 931 7.26 -6.53 18.71
CA ASN A 931 6.93 -7.53 17.67
C ASN A 931 7.50 -8.92 18.00
N HIS A 932 6.91 -9.59 18.99
CA HIS A 932 7.24 -10.96 19.39
C HIS A 932 6.25 -11.47 20.44
N ILE A 933 6.41 -12.72 20.85
CA ILE A 933 5.76 -13.31 22.02
C ILE A 933 6.86 -13.67 23.02
N GLU A 934 6.67 -13.35 24.30
CA GLU A 934 7.66 -13.64 25.34
C GLU A 934 7.06 -14.17 26.63
N THR A 935 7.87 -14.88 27.40
CA THR A 935 7.55 -15.29 28.77
C THR A 935 8.78 -15.17 29.66
N THR A 936 8.56 -14.87 30.94
CA THR A 936 9.61 -14.94 31.96
C THR A 936 9.81 -16.39 32.39
N LEU A 937 11.06 -16.84 32.38
CA LEU A 937 11.51 -18.14 32.87
C LEU A 937 11.08 -18.34 34.34
N ALA A 938 10.66 -19.56 34.64
CA ALA A 938 10.09 -19.97 35.91
C ALA A 938 10.97 -19.54 37.10
N GLY A 939 10.34 -18.89 38.09
CA GLY A 939 11.03 -18.40 39.29
C GLY A 939 12.05 -17.28 39.04
N GLY A 940 12.07 -16.65 37.85
CA GLY A 940 13.09 -15.67 37.49
C GLY A 940 14.47 -16.31 37.29
N ALA A 941 14.51 -17.53 36.74
CA ALA A 941 15.75 -18.20 36.37
C ALA A 941 16.57 -17.34 35.39
N ARG A 942 17.89 -17.44 35.48
CA ARG A 942 18.82 -16.71 34.61
C ARG A 942 19.41 -17.68 33.60
N VAL A 943 19.65 -17.18 32.39
CA VAL A 943 20.51 -17.86 31.43
C VAL A 943 21.96 -17.80 31.94
N VAL A 944 22.66 -18.93 31.86
CA VAL A 944 24.01 -19.14 32.37
C VAL A 944 24.97 -19.32 31.19
N ASP A 945 26.00 -18.47 31.15
CA ASP A 945 27.08 -18.56 30.17
C ASP A 945 27.82 -19.90 30.28
N GLY A 946 28.16 -20.51 29.14
CA GLY A 946 28.82 -21.81 29.07
C GLY A 946 27.88 -22.99 29.29
N GLU A 947 26.65 -22.76 29.74
CA GLU A 947 25.67 -23.81 29.99
C GLU A 947 24.96 -24.22 28.70
N THR A 948 24.54 -25.49 28.64
CA THR A 948 23.86 -26.05 27.48
C THR A 948 22.36 -26.10 27.72
N TYR A 949 21.58 -25.62 26.73
CA TYR A 949 20.12 -25.61 26.80
C TYR A 949 19.53 -26.43 25.66
N GLN A 950 18.53 -27.24 25.97
CA GLN A 950 17.65 -27.86 24.99
C GLN A 950 16.35 -27.08 24.89
N ILE A 951 15.99 -26.66 23.68
CA ILE A 951 14.71 -26.02 23.38
C ILE A 951 13.92 -26.97 22.48
N SER A 952 12.67 -27.28 22.88
CA SER A 952 11.76 -28.11 22.08
C SER A 952 10.34 -27.56 22.08
N PHE A 953 9.59 -27.88 21.04
CA PHE A 953 8.18 -27.50 20.87
C PHE A 953 7.51 -28.35 19.80
N ASP A 954 6.20 -28.48 19.87
CA ASP A 954 5.37 -29.00 18.78
C ASP A 954 4.77 -27.84 18.01
N ALA A 955 4.83 -27.88 16.67
CA ALA A 955 4.24 -26.85 15.84
C ALA A 955 3.52 -27.45 14.63
N LYS A 956 2.45 -26.78 14.21
CA LYS A 956 1.73 -27.03 12.96
C LYS A 956 1.58 -25.72 12.22
N TRP A 957 2.16 -25.63 11.02
CA TRP A 957 2.00 -24.46 10.15
C TRP A 957 0.56 -24.36 9.63
N VAL A 958 0.03 -23.13 9.59
CA VAL A 958 -1.33 -22.83 9.11
C VAL A 958 -1.26 -22.07 7.78
N ALA A 959 -0.61 -20.91 7.75
CA ALA A 959 -0.49 -20.07 6.56
C ALA A 959 0.73 -19.12 6.64
N GLY A 960 1.15 -18.53 5.52
CA GLY A 960 2.21 -17.51 5.49
C GLY A 960 3.61 -18.05 5.80
N SER A 961 4.44 -17.23 6.47
CA SER A 961 5.84 -17.55 6.74
C SER A 961 6.00 -18.81 7.61
N PRO A 962 6.82 -19.80 7.19
CA PRO A 962 7.19 -20.94 8.02
C PRO A 962 8.42 -20.66 8.89
N GLN A 963 8.99 -19.45 8.85
CA GLN A 963 10.23 -19.13 9.54
C GLN A 963 9.95 -18.74 10.99
N PHE A 964 9.97 -19.72 11.89
CA PHE A 964 9.70 -19.53 13.31
C PHE A 964 10.99 -19.44 14.12
N ARG A 965 11.20 -18.31 14.79
CA ARG A 965 12.39 -18.07 15.61
C ARG A 965 12.09 -18.34 17.08
N THR A 966 13.01 -19.04 17.72
CA THR A 966 13.06 -19.25 19.17
C THR A 966 14.38 -18.74 19.70
N GLU A 967 14.36 -17.99 20.80
CA GLU A 967 15.57 -17.55 21.48
C GLU A 967 15.35 -17.32 22.97
N LEU A 968 16.43 -17.43 23.73
CA LEU A 968 16.54 -16.81 25.04
C LEU A 968 17.03 -15.37 24.84
N TYR A 969 16.91 -14.54 25.88
CA TYR A 969 17.23 -13.12 25.82
C TYR A 969 18.56 -12.82 25.06
N TYR A 970 18.58 -11.73 24.29
CA TYR A 970 19.74 -11.26 23.49
C TYR A 970 20.28 -12.25 22.46
N LYS A 971 19.42 -13.13 21.92
CA LYS A 971 19.74 -14.14 20.90
C LYS A 971 20.54 -15.33 21.45
N ASP A 972 20.59 -15.50 22.76
CA ASP A 972 21.11 -16.72 23.36
C ASP A 972 20.27 -17.92 22.96
N ALA A 973 20.94 -19.04 22.72
CA ALA A 973 20.31 -20.25 22.18
C ALA A 973 19.41 -20.00 20.93
N ALA A 974 19.60 -18.90 20.19
CA ALA A 974 18.70 -18.55 19.09
C ALA A 974 18.75 -19.53 17.93
N LYS A 975 17.60 -19.88 17.38
CA LYS A 975 17.47 -20.68 16.16
C LYS A 975 16.25 -20.23 15.35
N THR A 976 16.43 -20.14 14.04
CA THR A 976 15.33 -20.07 13.09
C THR A 976 14.98 -21.50 12.66
N ASN A 977 13.74 -21.89 12.88
CA ASN A 977 13.19 -23.18 12.47
C ASN A 977 12.32 -22.95 11.23
N ILE A 978 12.52 -23.77 10.20
CA ILE A 978 11.62 -23.79 9.03
C ILE A 978 10.56 -24.85 9.32
N LEU A 979 9.32 -24.40 9.51
CA LEU A 979 8.20 -25.30 9.78
C LEU A 979 7.85 -26.13 8.54
N LYS A 980 7.38 -27.35 8.75
CA LYS A 980 6.96 -28.23 7.67
C LYS A 980 5.62 -27.73 7.12
N GLN A 981 5.58 -27.41 5.84
CA GLN A 981 4.39 -26.93 5.14
C GLN A 981 3.80 -28.02 4.22
N SER A 982 2.57 -27.82 3.74
CA SER A 982 1.94 -28.70 2.73
C SER A 982 2.74 -28.68 1.43
N GLN A 983 2.92 -29.82 0.76
CA GLN A 983 3.55 -29.88 -0.57
C GLN A 983 2.56 -29.62 -1.72
N LEU A 984 1.26 -29.62 -1.43
CA LEU A 984 0.19 -29.27 -2.35
C LEU A 984 -0.40 -27.94 -1.90
N ILE A 985 -0.72 -27.07 -2.84
CA ILE A 985 -1.22 -25.71 -2.60
C ILE A 985 -2.52 -25.54 -3.36
N GLY A 986 -3.53 -25.00 -2.69
CA GLY A 986 -4.85 -24.82 -3.28
C GLY A 986 -5.59 -26.13 -3.54
N THR A 987 -6.63 -26.04 -4.35
CA THR A 987 -7.50 -27.16 -4.69
C THR A 987 -7.64 -27.41 -6.21
N PRO A 988 -6.54 -27.37 -6.99
CA PRO A 988 -6.66 -27.51 -8.43
C PRO A 988 -7.33 -28.84 -8.83
N GLY A 989 -8.32 -28.75 -9.72
CA GLY A 989 -9.18 -29.81 -10.19
C GLY A 989 -10.28 -30.24 -9.22
N ALA A 990 -10.56 -29.47 -8.16
CA ALA A 990 -11.53 -29.80 -7.12
C ALA A 990 -12.28 -28.56 -6.61
N ARG A 991 -13.29 -28.78 -5.76
CA ARG A 991 -14.00 -27.70 -5.10
C ARG A 991 -13.07 -26.96 -4.13
N ASN A 992 -13.06 -25.62 -4.21
CA ASN A 992 -12.35 -24.72 -3.31
C ASN A 992 -12.50 -25.10 -1.84
N SER A 993 -11.37 -25.07 -1.12
CA SER A 993 -11.32 -25.39 0.31
C SER A 993 -12.13 -24.41 1.17
N THR A 994 -12.26 -23.18 0.69
CA THR A 994 -13.03 -22.08 1.30
C THR A 994 -14.44 -21.94 0.73
N ALA A 995 -14.88 -22.87 -0.14
CA ALA A 995 -16.15 -22.77 -0.83
C ALA A 995 -17.36 -22.74 0.13
N VAL A 996 -18.21 -21.74 -0.05
CA VAL A 996 -19.54 -21.63 0.57
C VAL A 996 -20.62 -21.89 -0.47
N ASP A 997 -21.77 -22.40 -0.05
CA ASP A 997 -22.89 -22.70 -0.98
C ASP A 997 -23.65 -21.44 -1.41
N ASN A 998 -23.61 -20.40 -0.58
CA ASN A 998 -24.29 -19.13 -0.78
C ASN A 998 -23.60 -18.07 0.07
N MET A 999 -22.77 -17.25 -0.55
CA MET A 999 -22.24 -16.05 0.09
C MET A 999 -23.36 -15.02 0.25
N GLY A 1000 -23.28 -14.16 1.27
CA GLY A 1000 -24.17 -12.99 1.29
C GLY A 1000 -23.76 -11.96 0.23
N PRO A 1001 -24.50 -10.85 0.12
CA PRO A 1001 -24.28 -9.87 -0.95
C PRO A 1001 -22.85 -9.34 -0.98
N THR A 1002 -22.25 -9.21 -2.16
CA THR A 1002 -21.01 -8.44 -2.31
C THR A 1002 -21.31 -6.95 -2.15
N LEU A 1003 -20.45 -6.25 -1.44
CA LEU A 1003 -20.59 -4.84 -1.11
C LEU A 1003 -19.37 -4.06 -1.59
N SER A 1004 -19.60 -2.90 -2.19
CA SER A 1004 -18.57 -2.04 -2.76
C SER A 1004 -18.93 -0.55 -2.65
N GLU A 1005 -18.00 0.32 -3.04
CA GLU A 1005 -18.22 1.78 -3.16
C GLU A 1005 -18.72 2.49 -1.90
N LEU A 1006 -18.40 1.97 -0.71
CA LEU A 1006 -18.76 2.61 0.54
C LEU A 1006 -18.24 4.05 0.57
N SER A 1007 -19.12 4.99 0.90
CA SER A 1007 -18.78 6.41 1.01
C SER A 1007 -19.68 7.15 1.99
N HIS A 1008 -19.22 8.33 2.43
CA HIS A 1008 -20.02 9.26 3.22
C HIS A 1008 -19.96 10.66 2.60
N HIS A 1009 -21.04 11.41 2.77
CA HIS A 1009 -21.14 12.81 2.35
C HIS A 1009 -21.98 13.63 3.34
N PRO A 1010 -21.56 14.86 3.71
CA PRO A 1010 -20.31 15.54 3.34
C PRO A 1010 -19.08 14.83 3.91
N VAL A 1011 -17.93 14.90 3.21
CA VAL A 1011 -16.64 14.34 3.68
C VAL A 1011 -16.15 15.00 4.97
N VAL A 1012 -16.47 16.29 5.13
CA VAL A 1012 -16.20 17.06 6.33
C VAL A 1012 -17.51 17.69 6.80
N PRO A 1013 -18.32 16.97 7.58
CA PRO A 1013 -19.64 17.43 7.99
C PRO A 1013 -19.55 18.50 9.09
N ALA A 1014 -20.42 19.50 9.03
CA ALA A 1014 -20.55 20.52 10.08
C ALA A 1014 -21.52 20.10 11.20
N SER A 1015 -21.43 20.76 12.36
CA SER A 1015 -22.41 20.66 13.45
C SER A 1015 -23.80 21.15 13.02
N GLY A 1016 -24.55 20.31 12.34
CA GLY A 1016 -25.85 20.64 11.76
C GLY A 1016 -26.17 19.85 10.49
N ASP A 1017 -25.13 19.26 9.87
CA ASP A 1017 -25.28 18.44 8.67
C ASP A 1017 -25.69 17.01 9.04
N ASP A 1018 -26.73 16.52 8.40
CA ASP A 1018 -26.95 15.08 8.31
C ASP A 1018 -25.91 14.48 7.35
N VAL A 1019 -25.43 13.26 7.66
CA VAL A 1019 -24.41 12.57 6.86
C VAL A 1019 -25.04 11.41 6.11
N THR A 1020 -24.98 11.44 4.78
CA THR A 1020 -25.45 10.36 3.92
C THR A 1020 -24.34 9.32 3.76
N ILE A 1021 -24.61 8.08 4.13
CA ILE A 1021 -23.76 6.91 3.85
C ILE A 1021 -24.33 6.19 2.63
N ARG A 1022 -23.47 5.84 1.68
CA ARG A 1022 -23.82 5.14 0.43
C ARG A 1022 -22.98 3.88 0.27
N VAL A 1023 -23.56 2.82 -0.29
CA VAL A 1023 -22.89 1.56 -0.66
C VAL A 1023 -23.56 0.93 -1.88
N SER A 1024 -22.79 0.23 -2.70
CA SER A 1024 -23.29 -0.61 -3.79
C SER A 1024 -23.36 -2.06 -3.30
N ALA A 1025 -24.43 -2.78 -3.69
CA ALA A 1025 -24.66 -4.15 -3.26
C ALA A 1025 -25.12 -5.01 -4.44
N SER A 1026 -24.54 -6.19 -4.59
CA SER A 1026 -24.89 -7.15 -5.65
C SER A 1026 -25.01 -8.55 -5.06
N ASP A 1027 -25.98 -9.32 -5.54
CA ASP A 1027 -26.20 -10.69 -5.08
C ASP A 1027 -26.99 -11.50 -6.12
N PRO A 1028 -26.53 -12.69 -6.54
CA PRO A 1028 -27.22 -13.52 -7.53
C PRO A 1028 -28.58 -14.05 -7.04
N ASN A 1029 -28.80 -14.14 -5.72
CA ASN A 1029 -30.03 -14.57 -5.08
C ASN A 1029 -30.94 -13.39 -4.68
N GLY A 1030 -30.50 -12.16 -4.96
CA GLY A 1030 -31.24 -10.92 -4.72
C GLY A 1030 -31.17 -10.46 -3.27
N ILE A 1031 -31.18 -9.15 -3.08
CA ILE A 1031 -30.94 -8.49 -1.79
C ILE A 1031 -32.24 -8.37 -1.00
N ALA A 1032 -32.26 -8.87 0.25
CA ALA A 1032 -33.43 -8.77 1.12
C ALA A 1032 -33.41 -7.51 1.99
N ASN A 1033 -32.25 -7.16 2.55
CA ASN A 1033 -32.07 -5.91 3.30
C ASN A 1033 -30.62 -5.45 3.29
N VAL A 1034 -30.45 -4.13 3.44
CA VAL A 1034 -29.16 -3.48 3.68
C VAL A 1034 -29.33 -2.58 4.90
N THR A 1035 -28.44 -2.70 5.87
CA THR A 1035 -28.52 -2.04 7.17
C THR A 1035 -27.21 -1.32 7.48
N LEU A 1036 -27.28 -0.02 7.73
CA LEU A 1036 -26.18 0.78 8.24
C LEU A 1036 -26.10 0.63 9.77
N HIS A 1037 -24.90 0.36 10.27
CA HIS A 1037 -24.56 0.38 11.70
C HIS A 1037 -23.65 1.57 11.96
N TYR A 1038 -23.96 2.39 12.96
CA TYR A 1038 -23.09 3.50 13.35
C TYR A 1038 -23.04 3.71 14.87
N ILE A 1039 -21.91 4.22 15.36
CA ILE A 1039 -21.69 4.54 16.77
C ILE A 1039 -20.94 5.86 16.87
N VAL A 1040 -21.30 6.70 17.84
CA VAL A 1040 -20.54 7.92 18.13
C VAL A 1040 -19.52 7.61 19.21
N ASP A 1041 -18.25 7.71 18.85
CA ASP A 1041 -17.10 7.38 19.68
C ASP A 1041 -17.16 8.13 21.03
N ASP A 1042 -16.74 7.46 22.10
CA ASP A 1042 -16.79 7.93 23.49
C ASP A 1042 -18.16 8.31 24.09
N ARG A 1043 -19.26 8.26 23.32
CA ARG A 1043 -20.60 8.64 23.81
C ARG A 1043 -21.58 7.50 23.87
N ASP A 1044 -21.48 6.59 22.91
CA ASP A 1044 -22.35 5.43 22.80
C ASP A 1044 -21.58 4.17 23.25
N SER A 1045 -22.29 3.18 23.78
CA SER A 1045 -21.71 1.89 24.18
C SER A 1045 -22.04 0.75 23.22
N GLU A 1046 -22.93 1.00 22.25
CA GLU A 1046 -23.46 0.01 21.31
C GLU A 1046 -23.76 0.69 19.96
N PHE A 1047 -23.61 -0.05 18.85
CA PHE A 1047 -23.96 0.42 17.51
C PHE A 1047 -25.47 0.62 17.37
N LYS A 1048 -25.86 1.73 16.75
CA LYS A 1048 -27.21 2.05 16.30
C LYS A 1048 -27.39 1.53 14.87
N THR A 1049 -28.62 1.15 14.52
CA THR A 1049 -28.93 0.60 13.19
C THR A 1049 -29.92 1.49 12.44
N LEU A 1050 -29.69 1.69 11.14
CA LEU A 1050 -30.59 2.36 10.21
C LEU A 1050 -30.82 1.48 8.97
N PRO A 1051 -32.07 1.27 8.51
CA PRO A 1051 -32.30 0.63 7.23
C PRO A 1051 -31.80 1.53 6.11
N MET A 1052 -31.11 0.96 5.13
CA MET A 1052 -30.72 1.68 3.91
C MET A 1052 -31.78 1.49 2.83
N THR A 1053 -32.00 2.52 2.01
CA THR A 1053 -32.96 2.53 0.90
C THR A 1053 -32.22 2.66 -0.42
N MET A 1054 -32.67 1.95 -1.44
CA MET A 1054 -32.12 2.07 -2.80
C MET A 1054 -32.44 3.43 -3.40
N ASP A 1055 -31.44 4.07 -3.99
CA ASP A 1055 -31.48 5.35 -4.70
C ASP A 1055 -31.70 5.12 -6.21
N ASP A 1056 -31.95 6.17 -6.99
CA ASP A 1056 -32.27 6.06 -8.43
C ASP A 1056 -31.13 5.47 -9.27
N ASP A 1057 -29.89 5.57 -8.78
CA ASP A 1057 -28.68 5.00 -9.39
C ASP A 1057 -28.42 3.52 -9.01
N GLY A 1058 -29.31 2.91 -8.22
CA GLY A 1058 -29.19 1.52 -7.76
C GLY A 1058 -28.33 1.33 -6.51
N THR A 1059 -27.72 2.38 -5.97
CA THR A 1059 -26.95 2.33 -4.71
C THR A 1059 -27.88 2.37 -3.49
N TYR A 1060 -27.44 1.86 -2.35
CA TYR A 1060 -28.18 1.93 -1.08
C TYR A 1060 -27.67 3.09 -0.24
N ILE A 1061 -28.59 3.90 0.29
CA ILE A 1061 -28.29 5.08 1.12
C ILE A 1061 -28.99 5.06 2.48
N ALA A 1062 -28.33 5.64 3.50
CA ALA A 1062 -28.95 5.99 4.78
C ALA A 1062 -28.38 7.29 5.33
N GLN A 1063 -29.19 8.04 6.08
CA GLN A 1063 -28.79 9.32 6.68
C GLN A 1063 -28.56 9.18 8.18
N VAL A 1064 -27.32 9.41 8.60
CA VAL A 1064 -26.96 9.58 10.01
C VAL A 1064 -27.32 11.01 10.42
N PRO A 1065 -28.15 11.21 11.45
CA PRO A 1065 -28.54 12.55 11.89
C PRO A 1065 -27.33 13.40 12.31
N ALA A 1066 -27.46 14.72 12.25
CA ALA A 1066 -26.43 15.66 12.68
C ALA A 1066 -25.82 15.33 14.05
N GLN A 1067 -24.49 15.42 14.11
CA GLN A 1067 -23.69 15.15 15.31
C GLN A 1067 -23.05 16.45 15.84
N ARG A 1068 -22.46 16.38 17.04
CA ARG A 1068 -21.87 17.53 17.72
C ARG A 1068 -20.45 17.76 17.24
N ASN A 1069 -20.00 19.01 17.37
CA ASN A 1069 -18.63 19.41 17.11
C ASN A 1069 -17.62 18.43 17.72
N ARG A 1070 -16.67 17.99 16.88
CA ARG A 1070 -15.58 17.04 17.18
C ARG A 1070 -16.00 15.60 17.47
N ASP A 1071 -17.28 15.25 17.38
CA ASP A 1071 -17.68 13.84 17.45
C ASP A 1071 -16.98 13.06 16.34
N ILE A 1072 -16.45 11.88 16.68
CA ILE A 1072 -16.00 10.87 15.73
C ILE A 1072 -17.13 9.84 15.61
N VAL A 1073 -17.53 9.55 14.39
CA VAL A 1073 -18.56 8.53 14.12
C VAL A 1073 -17.91 7.38 13.38
N GLN A 1074 -18.06 6.18 13.93
CA GLN A 1074 -17.67 4.94 13.27
C GLN A 1074 -18.91 4.27 12.68
N PHE A 1075 -18.78 3.71 11.48
CA PHE A 1075 -19.89 3.03 10.81
C PHE A 1075 -19.42 1.82 9.99
N TYR A 1076 -20.34 0.89 9.74
CA TYR A 1076 -20.18 -0.20 8.77
C TYR A 1076 -21.56 -0.59 8.25
N VAL A 1077 -21.62 -1.30 7.14
CA VAL A 1077 -22.87 -1.79 6.54
C VAL A 1077 -22.94 -3.31 6.66
N SER A 1078 -24.13 -3.85 6.91
CA SER A 1078 -24.43 -5.27 6.71
C SER A 1078 -25.51 -5.44 5.66
N ALA A 1079 -25.36 -6.43 4.78
CA ALA A 1079 -26.40 -6.81 3.83
C ALA A 1079 -26.78 -8.28 4.00
N THR A 1080 -28.05 -8.58 3.75
CA THR A 1080 -28.58 -9.95 3.79
C THR A 1080 -29.32 -10.22 2.49
N ASP A 1081 -29.06 -11.38 1.89
CA ASP A 1081 -29.74 -11.84 0.68
C ASP A 1081 -31.13 -12.43 0.99
N SER A 1082 -31.83 -12.88 -0.06
CA SER A 1082 -33.15 -13.50 0.07
C SER A 1082 -33.13 -14.89 0.71
N ALA A 1083 -31.98 -15.56 0.77
CA ALA A 1083 -31.81 -16.86 1.41
C ALA A 1083 -31.35 -16.78 2.88
N GLY A 1084 -30.99 -15.59 3.38
CA GLY A 1084 -30.58 -15.32 4.75
C GLY A 1084 -29.07 -15.31 4.99
N ALA A 1085 -28.23 -15.47 3.96
CA ALA A 1085 -26.79 -15.25 4.04
C ALA A 1085 -26.50 -13.75 4.19
N SER A 1086 -25.47 -13.40 4.97
CA SER A 1086 -25.16 -12.01 5.27
C SER A 1086 -23.66 -11.73 5.19
N THR A 1087 -23.34 -10.50 4.82
CA THR A 1087 -21.99 -9.95 4.73
C THR A 1087 -21.95 -8.60 5.43
N VAL A 1088 -20.74 -8.16 5.79
CA VAL A 1088 -20.48 -6.81 6.31
C VAL A 1088 -19.41 -6.12 5.49
N TYR A 1089 -19.47 -4.79 5.43
CA TYR A 1089 -18.47 -3.98 4.76
C TYR A 1089 -18.24 -2.65 5.50
N PRO A 1090 -16.98 -2.25 5.80
CA PRO A 1090 -15.75 -2.98 5.48
C PRO A 1090 -15.66 -4.37 6.16
N PRO A 1091 -14.80 -5.29 5.68
CA PRO A 1091 -14.84 -6.71 6.08
C PRO A 1091 -14.68 -6.98 7.59
N ALA A 1092 -13.98 -6.10 8.31
CA ALA A 1092 -13.84 -6.18 9.77
C ALA A 1092 -15.11 -5.77 10.54
N GLY A 1093 -16.16 -5.29 9.86
CA GLY A 1093 -17.46 -4.95 10.44
C GLY A 1093 -17.33 -3.96 11.62
N PRO A 1094 -17.75 -4.31 12.85
CA PRO A 1094 -17.64 -3.43 14.02
C PRO A 1094 -16.18 -3.10 14.40
N ASP A 1095 -15.21 -3.88 13.95
CA ASP A 1095 -13.79 -3.61 14.17
C ASP A 1095 -13.14 -2.81 13.03
N SER A 1096 -13.86 -2.57 11.93
CA SER A 1096 -13.40 -1.70 10.84
C SER A 1096 -13.33 -0.24 11.28
N ARG A 1097 -12.41 0.53 10.70
CA ARG A 1097 -12.29 1.98 10.97
C ARG A 1097 -12.74 2.81 9.80
N ALA A 1098 -13.99 2.63 9.38
CA ALA A 1098 -14.71 3.61 8.59
C ALA A 1098 -15.25 4.72 9.51
N LEU A 1099 -14.61 5.89 9.45
CA LEU A 1099 -14.79 6.99 10.39
C LEU A 1099 -15.06 8.30 9.66
N TYR A 1100 -15.85 9.19 10.26
CA TYR A 1100 -15.84 10.61 9.92
C TYR A 1100 -15.82 11.46 11.19
N LYS A 1101 -15.38 12.71 11.06
CA LYS A 1101 -15.28 13.66 12.17
C LYS A 1101 -16.01 14.96 11.87
N VAL A 1102 -16.88 15.37 12.79
CA VAL A 1102 -17.65 16.61 12.67
C VAL A 1102 -16.81 17.83 12.98
N ASP A 1103 -16.97 18.89 12.17
CA ASP A 1103 -16.23 20.16 12.22
C ASP A 1103 -14.71 19.94 12.16
N ASN A 1104 -14.25 19.00 11.34
CA ASN A 1104 -12.82 18.83 11.10
C ASN A 1104 -12.26 20.00 10.28
N THR A 1105 -11.04 20.46 10.59
CA THR A 1105 -10.45 21.63 9.94
C THR A 1105 -9.37 21.22 8.94
N PHE A 1106 -9.47 21.71 7.70
CA PHE A 1106 -8.44 21.60 6.66
C PHE A 1106 -7.98 23.01 6.25
N GLN A 1107 -6.68 23.23 6.17
CA GLN A 1107 -6.05 24.44 5.65
C GLN A 1107 -5.86 24.29 4.13
N ARG A 1108 -6.82 24.81 3.35
CA ARG A 1108 -6.69 24.86 1.90
C ARG A 1108 -5.76 25.99 1.49
N ASP A 1109 -4.46 25.77 1.66
CA ASP A 1109 -3.43 26.56 1.02
C ASP A 1109 -3.13 25.84 -0.31
N ASN A 1110 -3.32 26.51 -1.46
CA ASN A 1110 -3.21 25.91 -2.81
C ASN A 1110 -1.81 25.36 -3.20
N LEU A 1111 -0.92 25.10 -2.23
CA LEU A 1111 0.44 24.61 -2.41
C LEU A 1111 0.79 23.42 -1.48
N ARG A 1112 -0.15 22.90 -0.68
CA ARG A 1112 0.08 21.75 0.23
C ARG A 1112 -1.14 20.83 0.29
N HIS A 1113 -0.89 19.52 0.28
CA HIS A 1113 -1.90 18.54 0.65
C HIS A 1113 -2.06 18.49 2.17
N ASP A 1114 -3.30 18.51 2.64
CA ASP A 1114 -3.66 18.30 4.04
C ASP A 1114 -4.21 16.89 4.24
N PHE A 1115 -3.64 16.17 5.20
CA PHE A 1115 -4.06 14.82 5.56
C PHE A 1115 -4.64 14.82 6.97
N ALA A 1116 -5.84 14.25 7.13
CA ALA A 1116 -6.38 13.90 8.44
C ALA A 1116 -6.36 12.39 8.62
N ILE A 1117 -5.71 11.91 9.69
CA ILE A 1117 -5.77 10.52 10.12
C ILE A 1117 -6.73 10.44 11.30
N LEU A 1118 -7.88 9.81 11.08
CA LEU A 1118 -8.93 9.62 12.06
C LEU A 1118 -8.77 8.23 12.69
N MET A 1119 -8.83 8.17 14.01
CA MET A 1119 -8.76 6.94 14.80
C MET A 1119 -9.76 7.06 15.96
N THR A 1120 -10.21 5.93 16.50
CA THR A 1120 -11.01 5.96 17.74
C THR A 1120 -10.15 6.37 18.93
N ASP A 1121 -10.77 6.90 19.97
CA ASP A 1121 -10.08 7.25 21.22
C ASP A 1121 -9.40 6.04 21.86
N PHE A 1122 -10.00 4.84 21.73
CA PHE A 1122 -9.38 3.59 22.15
C PHE A 1122 -8.08 3.30 21.40
N ASP A 1123 -8.07 3.41 20.06
CA ASP A 1123 -6.88 3.11 19.26
C ASP A 1123 -5.74 4.11 19.52
N VAL A 1124 -6.08 5.40 19.68
CA VAL A 1124 -5.12 6.45 20.04
C VAL A 1124 -4.49 6.16 21.41
N GLN A 1125 -5.31 5.79 22.40
CA GLN A 1125 -4.79 5.43 23.73
C GLN A 1125 -3.87 4.22 23.65
N GLN A 1126 -4.21 3.19 22.86
CA GLN A 1126 -3.35 2.04 22.66
C GLN A 1126 -2.01 2.44 22.00
N LEU A 1127 -2.04 3.26 20.96
CA LEU A 1127 -0.82 3.72 20.27
C LEU A 1127 0.17 4.42 21.23
N HIS A 1128 -0.35 5.17 22.21
CA HIS A 1128 0.46 5.90 23.19
C HIS A 1128 0.87 5.13 24.45
N LEU A 1129 0.52 3.84 24.57
CA LEU A 1129 1.00 3.03 25.69
C LEU A 1129 2.53 2.85 25.63
N PRO A 1130 3.28 3.03 26.74
CA PRO A 1130 4.75 2.91 26.72
C PRO A 1130 5.29 1.57 26.20
N ILE A 1131 4.50 0.50 26.35
CA ILE A 1131 4.84 -0.83 25.85
C ILE A 1131 4.73 -0.98 24.32
N ASN A 1132 4.10 -0.02 23.62
CA ASN A 1132 3.86 -0.04 22.19
C ASN A 1132 4.77 0.93 21.41
N MET A 1133 5.80 1.53 22.04
CA MET A 1133 6.62 2.59 21.43
C MET A 1133 7.36 2.18 20.12
N MET A 1134 7.54 0.88 19.87
CA MET A 1134 8.13 0.32 18.63
C MET A 1134 7.23 -0.78 18.03
N ASP A 1135 5.93 -0.74 18.35
CA ASP A 1135 4.90 -1.60 17.79
C ASP A 1135 4.79 -1.34 16.28
N ASN A 1136 4.94 -2.41 15.47
CA ASN A 1136 4.79 -2.31 14.02
C ASN A 1136 3.42 -2.82 13.54
N ASN A 1137 2.53 -3.21 14.44
CA ASN A 1137 1.17 -3.59 14.10
C ASN A 1137 0.41 -2.39 13.54
N ARG A 1138 -0.27 -2.60 12.41
CA ARG A 1138 -1.08 -1.57 11.78
C ARG A 1138 -2.41 -1.48 12.52
N ARG A 1139 -2.79 -0.29 12.98
CA ARG A 1139 -4.10 -0.03 13.58
C ARG A 1139 -5.02 0.58 12.53
N GLY A 1140 -6.27 0.13 12.46
CA GLY A 1140 -7.24 0.73 11.55
C GLY A 1140 -7.41 2.23 11.80
N SER A 1141 -7.67 2.98 10.74
CA SER A 1141 -7.91 4.42 10.73
C SER A 1141 -8.67 4.82 9.47
N THR A 1142 -9.23 6.03 9.43
CA THR A 1142 -9.66 6.66 8.17
C THR A 1142 -8.70 7.77 7.81
N VAL A 1143 -8.25 7.82 6.57
CA VAL A 1143 -7.45 8.94 6.05
C VAL A 1143 -8.33 9.80 5.16
N ILE A 1144 -8.33 11.11 5.40
CA ILE A 1144 -8.98 12.09 4.55
C ILE A 1144 -7.91 12.99 3.94
N VAL A 1145 -7.92 13.14 2.61
CA VAL A 1145 -6.99 13.99 1.86
C VAL A 1145 -7.74 15.21 1.34
N ASP A 1146 -7.21 16.40 1.64
CA ASP A 1146 -7.70 17.73 1.22
C ASP A 1146 -9.17 18.03 1.58
N GLY A 1147 -9.74 17.23 2.48
CA GLY A 1147 -11.15 17.26 2.83
C GLY A 1147 -12.08 16.81 1.70
N GLN A 1148 -11.57 16.03 0.74
CA GLN A 1148 -12.31 15.57 -0.45
C GLN A 1148 -12.26 14.06 -0.63
N GLU A 1149 -11.08 13.45 -0.48
CA GLU A 1149 -10.92 12.01 -0.66
C GLU A 1149 -10.90 11.30 0.69
N VAL A 1150 -11.52 10.12 0.76
CA VAL A 1150 -11.64 9.34 1.99
C VAL A 1150 -11.19 7.93 1.75
N PHE A 1151 -10.29 7.46 2.61
CA PHE A 1151 -9.80 6.10 2.65
C PHE A 1151 -10.14 5.46 3.99
N TYR A 1152 -10.97 4.43 3.99
CA TYR A 1152 -11.39 3.72 5.19
C TYR A 1152 -10.46 2.55 5.52
N ASP A 1153 -10.45 2.17 6.79
CA ASP A 1153 -9.72 1.01 7.33
C ASP A 1153 -8.23 0.99 6.98
N VAL A 1154 -7.64 2.19 6.86
CA VAL A 1154 -6.22 2.39 6.58
C VAL A 1154 -5.40 1.93 7.77
N GLY A 1155 -4.36 1.14 7.51
CA GLY A 1155 -3.42 0.74 8.55
C GLY A 1155 -2.45 1.86 8.95
N THR A 1156 -2.65 2.49 10.10
CA THR A 1156 -1.76 3.50 10.69
C THR A 1156 -0.77 2.89 11.68
N ARG A 1157 0.45 3.41 11.69
CA ARG A 1157 1.56 2.99 12.56
C ARG A 1157 2.43 4.17 12.96
#